data_AF-A0A7U7EPR5-F1
#
_entry.id   AF-A0A7U7EPR5-F1
#
_cell.length_a   1.000
_cell.length_b   1.000
_cell.length_c   1.000
_cell.angle_alpha   90.00
_cell.angle_beta   90.00
_cell.angle_gamma   90.00
#
_symmetry.space_group_name_H-M   'P 1'
#
loop_
_entity.id
_entity.type
_entity.pdbx_description
1 polymer ?
#
loop_
_entity_poly.entity_id
_entity_poly.type
_entity_poly.pdbx_seq_one_letter_code
_entity_poly.pdbx_strand_id
1 'polypeptide(L)'
;MKTRIWTPGCDSRQATRATPQRRWAVKPLCLAVALAAPFIQAGELPSGGSIVHGQGSISQSGPNMTVNTGTPSTVINWNKFSIGPDNKVHFQQPDGSSVTLNRVVGGQPSKIFGVLTSNGKLILLNPSGIWFGKGSRVTTSSLLAAAGAISDEQLQKFKSGEKFDIDLKGIVRNDGRIELLNDGKGRNVLGDKGMVALLGAQVENHGVIQARKGQVVMATGPKATLDFTGDGLISLAIGGDAAGNKVDDDVRGGVHNTGHIDVGNGVVAMSSQQAARHLDSVINVGGTVVADSVVEKGGSIYLGNAERTNVGGTLSAKGSDGGSIKVLGDNVTVAGSARADASGSAGKGGSVLVGGSFKGKGSEPAAKSTTVAKGAQLKADGKKDGGLVVAWSDGKTRFAGEASAKGGIKGGMVETSGKSLGVSADARVDTSGGKQSGTWLLDPDEVRITEAGGGDDVSRAAIEAGLKSGDVIVQAKEKIIVDAPIVAKEVKQDNGGATLALLANGKVKPVETYEPAPGTSAYANAKRNDSGSVIINAPILIKDGNLFIDATGDVLLNNRSADYFGRAIIDVGKGVIWIDTSHSGSIIQQQGTALIGDKLAVRGASVLLESALNYTGTLAGRASNGEFKFNMTNNGEQLDTRSAVTAPFGQDRMQGVSAQQVKKITTKEYSSKDGEDPRITLKLDNGEEFDYLIFEASEYVGADGQPLDIDKGKYPDFTDSSDYLVNTLTYTIGNDTWVLTPDGGKPMGVAVTRNGVATDELPPGFGFDANKGQVVVSGDAGWGVKYFDFAGGALNTDEIQYDRFSDSSEQMVVALGGKTTEVKAQLNWLVNDGKWGDPKYPSEYGALNENARVHYLNTRESTPEITVNKATFESKAANASREYGDANPDFSRTETLNAHAQAVREVDRFVDQQLERDGIKAGALDTSATSASNVGDYSIRNDYSFDRFTSKRYETKLADGKLTIIPAPLRVKADDQSKKVGDADPALTYQHIAGQLKNGDQLADVLKGDLSRAPGEDPGNYAINRGDLAVQAAAGTGNVYNYTLTFEPGNLTIVGPVNPPVKPEPPVKPEPPVKPEPPVKPEPPVKPEPPVKPEPPVKPEPPIKPEPPTPEGPGDRTTVPVAVQAPGTERCTALESPSAVVANYSVTPAVARTYTVQLVCKPRAYGSGEEQLPDVSDILSYANSLLKDGQFQIPDWNRSVIPRELMLDAKDTK
;
A
#
# COMPACT_ATOMS: atom_id res chain seq x y z
N MET A 1 -13.68 -10.39 -43.19
CA MET A 1 -14.88 -10.67 -44.02
C MET A 1 -15.93 -11.39 -43.17
N LYS A 2 -17.22 -11.31 -43.54
CA LYS A 2 -18.38 -12.09 -43.02
C LYS A 2 -18.47 -12.27 -41.48
N THR A 3 -19.00 -11.31 -40.72
CA THR A 3 -20.45 -11.09 -40.43
C THR A 3 -21.17 -12.19 -39.64
N ARG A 4 -21.41 -11.94 -38.35
CA ARG A 4 -22.74 -12.02 -37.73
C ARG A 4 -22.97 -10.73 -36.93
N ILE A 5 -24.23 -10.32 -36.81
CA ILE A 5 -24.66 -9.06 -36.17
C ILE A 5 -25.77 -9.40 -35.17
N TRP A 6 -25.81 -8.67 -34.05
CA TRP A 6 -26.96 -8.60 -33.15
C TRP A 6 -27.25 -7.12 -32.88
N THR A 7 -28.53 -6.73 -32.92
CA THR A 7 -29.00 -5.35 -32.78
C THR A 7 -30.08 -5.27 -31.71
N PRO A 8 -30.03 -4.30 -30.77
CA PRO A 8 -31.08 -4.11 -29.78
C PRO A 8 -32.35 -3.53 -30.44
N GLY A 9 -33.51 -3.97 -29.96
CA GLY A 9 -34.80 -3.53 -30.49
C GLY A 9 -35.26 -2.18 -29.90
N CYS A 10 -35.59 -1.24 -30.78
CA CYS A 10 -36.41 -0.07 -30.48
C CYS A 10 -37.41 0.07 -31.63
N ASP A 11 -38.71 0.13 -31.35
CA ASP A 11 -39.76 0.30 -32.36
C ASP A 11 -40.80 1.31 -31.88
N SER A 12 -41.39 2.04 -32.82
CA SER A 12 -42.26 3.18 -32.56
C SER A 12 -43.29 3.33 -33.67
N ARG A 13 -44.58 3.35 -33.33
CA ARG A 13 -45.67 3.66 -34.27
C ARG A 13 -46.75 4.55 -33.67
N GLN A 14 -47.37 5.32 -34.55
CA GLN A 14 -48.33 6.39 -34.25
C GLN A 14 -49.77 5.86 -34.23
N ALA A 15 -50.70 6.58 -33.56
CA ALA A 15 -52.14 6.40 -33.73
C ALA A 15 -52.89 7.75 -33.79
N THR A 16 -53.30 8.09 -35.01
CA THR A 16 -54.33 9.04 -35.48
C THR A 16 -55.33 9.69 -34.49
N ARG A 17 -55.64 10.98 -34.75
CA ARG A 17 -56.85 11.68 -34.27
C ARG A 17 -58.15 11.09 -34.88
N ALA A 18 -59.22 11.06 -34.09
CA ALA A 18 -60.62 11.11 -34.57
C ALA A 18 -61.50 11.84 -33.52
N THR A 19 -62.69 12.31 -33.90
CA THR A 19 -63.60 13.11 -33.05
C THR A 19 -64.95 12.40 -32.88
N PRO A 20 -65.71 12.72 -31.81
CA PRO A 20 -67.11 13.04 -32.08
C PRO A 20 -67.61 14.33 -31.43
N GLN A 21 -68.48 15.03 -32.18
CA GLN A 21 -69.35 16.11 -31.74
C GLN A 21 -70.37 15.58 -30.71
N ARG A 22 -70.90 16.36 -29.76
CA ARG A 22 -72.03 17.33 -29.86
C ARG A 22 -72.31 17.85 -28.44
N ARG A 23 -73.01 18.96 -28.14
CA ARG A 23 -73.66 20.05 -28.91
C ARG A 23 -73.76 21.25 -27.94
N TRP A 24 -73.53 22.48 -28.37
CA TRP A 24 -73.88 23.70 -27.59
C TRP A 24 -74.99 24.49 -28.31
N ALA A 25 -75.87 25.13 -27.54
CA ALA A 25 -76.90 26.06 -28.03
C ALA A 25 -76.42 27.52 -27.91
N VAL A 26 -77.13 28.47 -28.53
CA VAL A 26 -76.51 29.72 -29.03
C VAL A 26 -77.30 31.00 -28.70
N LYS A 27 -76.64 31.94 -27.97
CA LYS A 27 -76.91 33.41 -27.89
C LYS A 27 -78.28 33.83 -27.26
N PRO A 28 -78.54 35.15 -26.99
CA PRO A 28 -77.77 36.40 -27.16
C PRO A 28 -77.13 36.93 -25.86
N LEU A 29 -75.97 37.61 -25.88
CA LEU A 29 -75.69 39.00 -26.32
C LEU A 29 -76.49 40.08 -25.57
N CYS A 30 -75.81 40.84 -24.71
CA CYS A 30 -76.10 42.26 -24.48
C CYS A 30 -74.79 42.99 -24.15
N LEU A 31 -74.63 44.22 -24.64
CA LEU A 31 -73.40 45.02 -24.50
C LEU A 31 -73.62 46.12 -23.45
N ALA A 32 -72.81 46.14 -22.39
CA ALA A 32 -72.83 47.19 -21.39
C ALA A 32 -71.41 47.70 -21.14
N VAL A 33 -71.15 48.96 -21.52
CA VAL A 33 -69.90 49.64 -21.17
C VAL A 33 -70.03 50.17 -19.74
N ALA A 34 -69.38 49.49 -18.80
CA ALA A 34 -69.20 49.97 -17.43
C ALA A 34 -67.72 50.37 -17.24
N LEU A 35 -67.46 51.55 -16.66
CA LEU A 35 -66.11 51.95 -16.28
C LEU A 35 -65.67 51.15 -15.04
N ALA A 36 -65.13 49.96 -15.27
CA ALA A 36 -64.29 49.30 -14.27
C ALA A 36 -62.97 50.07 -14.18
N ALA A 37 -62.83 50.88 -13.13
CA ALA A 37 -61.51 51.36 -12.72
C ALA A 37 -60.60 50.13 -12.49
N PRO A 38 -59.29 50.21 -12.81
CA PRO A 38 -58.38 49.10 -12.55
C PRO A 38 -58.31 48.86 -11.05
N PHE A 39 -58.98 47.81 -10.58
CA PHE A 39 -58.71 47.24 -9.27
C PHE A 39 -57.28 46.72 -9.30
N ILE A 40 -56.34 47.55 -8.84
CA ILE A 40 -54.99 47.14 -8.50
C ILE A 40 -55.15 46.07 -7.42
N GLN A 41 -55.05 44.81 -7.82
CA GLN A 41 -55.15 43.68 -6.92
C GLN A 41 -53.97 43.80 -5.94
N ALA A 42 -54.28 44.16 -4.69
CA ALA A 42 -53.28 44.49 -3.69
C ALA A 42 -52.31 43.31 -3.53
N GLY A 43 -51.03 43.56 -3.81
CA GLY A 43 -50.00 42.52 -3.84
C GLY A 43 -49.94 41.75 -2.52
N GLU A 44 -49.79 40.43 -2.64
CA GLU A 44 -49.89 39.47 -1.54
C GLU A 44 -48.84 39.76 -0.45
N LEU A 45 -49.29 40.31 0.69
CA LEU A 45 -48.47 40.59 1.87
C LEU A 45 -48.91 39.76 3.08
N PRO A 46 -48.09 39.65 4.14
CA PRO A 46 -48.48 39.00 5.38
C PRO A 46 -49.72 39.66 6.00
N SER A 47 -50.58 38.88 6.65
CA SER A 47 -51.86 39.37 7.18
C SER A 47 -52.26 38.69 8.50
N GLY A 48 -53.05 39.39 9.30
CA GLY A 48 -53.42 38.98 10.66
C GLY A 48 -52.22 38.91 11.62
N GLY A 49 -51.24 39.79 11.44
CA GLY A 49 -50.06 39.88 12.31
C GLY A 49 -50.41 40.42 13.70
N SER A 50 -50.10 39.66 14.74
CA SER A 50 -50.35 40.01 16.14
C SER A 50 -49.12 39.71 16.99
N ILE A 51 -48.59 40.73 17.67
CA ILE A 51 -47.41 40.60 18.55
C ILE A 51 -47.88 40.00 19.89
N VAL A 52 -47.35 38.83 20.24
CA VAL A 52 -47.74 38.04 21.43
C VAL A 52 -46.61 37.86 22.45
N HIS A 53 -45.43 38.41 22.15
CA HIS A 53 -44.32 38.64 23.09
C HIS A 53 -43.40 39.73 22.52
N GLY A 54 -42.77 40.51 23.39
CA GLY A 54 -41.96 41.66 23.00
C GLY A 54 -42.77 42.93 22.72
N GLN A 55 -42.12 43.95 22.16
CA GLN A 55 -42.75 45.20 21.72
C GLN A 55 -42.45 45.45 20.24
N GLY A 56 -43.37 46.11 19.53
CA GLY A 56 -43.16 46.46 18.14
C GLY A 56 -44.38 47.08 17.46
N SER A 57 -44.26 47.31 16.15
CA SER A 57 -45.34 47.78 15.27
C SER A 57 -45.24 47.13 13.90
N ILE A 58 -46.39 46.87 13.28
CA ILE A 58 -46.51 46.37 11.91
C ILE A 58 -47.18 47.47 11.09
N SER A 59 -46.53 47.89 9.99
CA SER A 59 -46.98 49.00 9.16
C SER A 59 -46.90 48.62 7.68
N GLN A 60 -47.83 49.11 6.86
CA GLN A 60 -47.88 48.85 5.42
C GLN A 60 -47.92 50.18 4.65
N SER A 61 -47.15 50.26 3.56
CA SER A 61 -47.12 51.38 2.62
C SER A 61 -47.08 50.85 1.18
N GLY A 62 -48.26 50.80 0.55
CA GLY A 62 -48.45 50.22 -0.77
C GLY A 62 -48.03 48.74 -0.82
N PRO A 63 -47.09 48.35 -1.71
CA PRO A 63 -46.58 46.98 -1.81
C PRO A 63 -45.54 46.61 -0.74
N ASN A 64 -45.17 47.56 0.14
CA ASN A 64 -44.17 47.36 1.18
C ASN A 64 -44.82 47.19 2.57
N MET A 65 -44.22 46.34 3.41
CA MET A 65 -44.52 46.24 4.84
C MET A 65 -43.24 46.42 5.66
N THR A 66 -43.31 47.19 6.74
CA THR A 66 -42.23 47.35 7.72
C THR A 66 -42.71 46.88 9.09
N VAL A 67 -41.98 45.93 9.67
CA VAL A 67 -42.16 45.41 11.02
C VAL A 67 -41.03 45.96 11.88
N ASN A 68 -41.33 46.88 12.78
CA ASN A 68 -40.36 47.42 13.73
C ASN A 68 -40.48 46.66 15.04
N THR A 69 -39.39 46.12 15.59
CA THR A 69 -39.37 45.49 16.92
C THR A 69 -38.49 46.29 17.88
N GLY A 70 -38.93 46.41 19.14
CA GLY A 70 -38.30 47.21 20.18
C GLY A 70 -37.64 46.39 21.29
N THR A 71 -37.75 45.06 21.24
CA THR A 71 -37.20 44.13 22.26
C THR A 71 -36.29 43.08 21.61
N PRO A 72 -35.21 42.62 22.29
CA PRO A 72 -34.25 41.67 21.73
C PRO A 72 -34.85 40.32 21.31
N SER A 73 -35.97 39.92 21.93
CA SER A 73 -36.85 38.85 21.46
C SER A 73 -38.24 39.40 21.18
N THR A 74 -38.87 38.93 20.11
CA THR A 74 -40.26 39.27 19.73
C THR A 74 -40.95 38.05 19.12
N VAL A 75 -42.22 37.81 19.44
CA VAL A 75 -43.04 36.78 18.79
C VAL A 75 -44.25 37.41 18.12
N ILE A 76 -44.48 37.06 16.86
CA ILE A 76 -45.60 37.51 16.04
C ILE A 76 -46.36 36.30 15.49
N ASN A 77 -47.62 36.16 15.89
CA ASN A 77 -48.55 35.22 15.25
C ASN A 77 -49.08 35.84 13.95
N TRP A 78 -49.22 35.05 12.89
CA TRP A 78 -49.75 35.49 11.59
C TRP A 78 -50.84 34.54 11.09
N ASN A 79 -51.97 35.08 10.62
CA ASN A 79 -52.97 34.27 9.90
C ASN A 79 -52.41 33.77 8.56
N LYS A 80 -51.57 34.59 7.90
CA LYS A 80 -50.85 34.22 6.69
C LYS A 80 -49.55 35.02 6.60
N PHE A 81 -48.46 34.36 6.21
CA PHE A 81 -47.19 35.02 5.92
C PHE A 81 -46.76 34.69 4.49
N SER A 82 -46.98 35.63 3.56
CA SER A 82 -46.65 35.45 2.13
C SER A 82 -46.29 36.80 1.53
N ILE A 83 -45.44 36.80 0.49
CA ILE A 83 -44.87 38.00 -0.12
C ILE A 83 -44.89 37.79 -1.64
N GLY A 84 -45.80 38.46 -2.35
CA GLY A 84 -45.91 38.41 -3.80
C GLY A 84 -44.66 38.94 -4.52
N PRO A 85 -44.46 38.66 -5.82
CA PRO A 85 -43.22 38.98 -6.54
C PRO A 85 -42.79 40.45 -6.44
N ASP A 86 -43.73 41.38 -6.55
CA ASP A 86 -43.50 42.83 -6.50
C ASP A 86 -43.57 43.42 -5.08
N ASN A 87 -43.71 42.58 -4.05
CA ASN A 87 -43.86 42.99 -2.66
C ASN A 87 -42.55 42.91 -1.87
N LYS A 88 -42.46 43.73 -0.82
CA LYS A 88 -41.33 43.74 0.12
C LYS A 88 -41.80 43.72 1.56
N VAL A 89 -41.16 42.90 2.40
CA VAL A 89 -41.25 42.97 3.86
C VAL A 89 -39.88 43.32 4.44
N HIS A 90 -39.83 44.29 5.36
CA HIS A 90 -38.63 44.69 6.08
C HIS A 90 -38.84 44.57 7.60
N PHE A 91 -37.94 43.87 8.28
CA PHE A 91 -37.86 43.80 9.73
C PHE A 91 -36.74 44.72 10.23
N GLN A 92 -37.09 45.73 11.01
CA GLN A 92 -36.16 46.62 11.70
C GLN A 92 -36.17 46.28 13.19
N GLN A 93 -35.17 45.52 13.63
CA GLN A 93 -34.97 45.04 14.99
C GLN A 93 -33.94 45.91 15.74
N PRO A 94 -33.81 45.84 17.07
CA PRO A 94 -32.88 46.69 17.84
C PRO A 94 -31.41 46.56 17.41
N ASP A 95 -30.95 45.33 17.15
CA ASP A 95 -29.58 45.02 16.74
C ASP A 95 -29.49 43.76 15.85
N GLY A 96 -28.27 43.37 15.48
CA GLY A 96 -28.01 42.18 14.65
C GLY A 96 -28.22 40.84 15.35
N SER A 97 -28.13 40.81 16.68
CA SER A 97 -28.33 39.63 17.53
C SER A 97 -29.81 39.35 17.83
N SER A 98 -30.64 40.39 17.79
CA SER A 98 -32.08 40.38 18.09
C SER A 98 -32.84 39.38 17.22
N VAL A 99 -33.86 38.73 17.78
CA VAL A 99 -34.61 37.65 17.15
C VAL A 99 -36.11 37.93 17.10
N THR A 100 -36.71 37.77 15.91
CA THR A 100 -38.17 37.82 15.72
C THR A 100 -38.69 36.48 15.22
N LEU A 101 -39.55 35.85 16.01
CA LEU A 101 -40.22 34.59 15.68
C LEU A 101 -41.60 34.84 15.08
N ASN A 102 -41.77 34.45 13.82
CA ASN A 102 -43.01 34.56 13.06
C ASN A 102 -43.68 33.19 13.01
N ARG A 103 -44.79 33.00 13.73
CA ARG A 103 -45.56 31.76 13.79
C ARG A 103 -46.82 31.89 12.93
N VAL A 104 -46.89 31.17 11.82
CA VAL A 104 -48.11 31.12 11.01
C VAL A 104 -49.10 30.15 11.68
N VAL A 105 -50.30 30.64 11.96
CA VAL A 105 -51.39 29.90 12.63
C VAL A 105 -52.56 29.56 11.71
N GLY A 106 -52.60 30.12 10.49
CA GLY A 106 -53.52 29.70 9.44
C GLY A 106 -52.93 28.58 8.59
N GLY A 107 -53.74 27.57 8.24
CA GLY A 107 -53.32 26.40 7.45
C GLY A 107 -53.12 26.69 5.96
N GLN A 108 -52.15 27.54 5.61
CA GLN A 108 -51.76 27.85 4.23
C GLN A 108 -50.22 28.01 4.14
N PRO A 109 -49.56 27.44 3.11
CA PRO A 109 -48.10 27.53 2.95
C PRO A 109 -47.58 28.97 2.82
N SER A 110 -46.40 29.24 3.38
CA SER A 110 -45.75 30.56 3.27
C SER A 110 -45.09 30.74 1.90
N LYS A 111 -45.76 31.43 0.97
CA LYS A 111 -45.21 31.74 -0.37
C LYS A 111 -44.40 33.04 -0.33
N ILE A 112 -43.08 32.93 -0.40
CA ILE A 112 -42.12 34.05 -0.36
C ILE A 112 -41.57 34.24 -1.77
N PHE A 113 -42.25 35.01 -2.61
CA PHE A 113 -41.90 35.21 -4.02
C PHE A 113 -41.23 36.57 -4.28
N GLY A 114 -41.49 37.58 -3.43
CA GLY A 114 -40.83 38.88 -3.46
C GLY A 114 -39.62 39.01 -2.53
N VAL A 115 -39.49 40.16 -1.86
CA VAL A 115 -38.31 40.52 -1.06
C VAL A 115 -38.60 40.46 0.45
N LEU A 116 -37.72 39.80 1.21
CA LEU A 116 -37.74 39.78 2.68
C LEU A 116 -36.38 40.26 3.20
N THR A 117 -36.35 41.29 4.05
CA THR A 117 -35.09 41.81 4.62
C THR A 117 -35.16 42.01 6.13
N SER A 118 -34.07 41.75 6.85
CA SER A 118 -33.90 42.08 8.27
C SER A 118 -32.48 42.50 8.61
N ASN A 119 -32.31 43.41 9.56
CA ASN A 119 -31.02 43.67 10.21
C ASN A 119 -30.70 42.64 11.33
N GLY A 120 -31.70 41.96 11.90
CA GLY A 120 -31.53 40.94 12.94
C GLY A 120 -31.76 39.50 12.45
N LYS A 121 -31.90 38.57 13.41
CA LYS A 121 -32.24 37.16 13.19
C LYS A 121 -33.76 37.00 12.96
N LEU A 122 -34.16 36.19 11.99
CA LEU A 122 -35.57 35.82 11.76
C LEU A 122 -35.80 34.32 11.96
N ILE A 123 -36.92 33.98 12.58
CA ILE A 123 -37.48 32.63 12.61
C ILE A 123 -38.85 32.70 11.92
N LEU A 124 -39.14 31.76 11.02
CA LEU A 124 -40.42 31.58 10.36
C LEU A 124 -40.86 30.12 10.55
N LEU A 125 -41.94 29.93 11.29
CA LEU A 125 -42.58 28.64 11.53
C LEU A 125 -43.90 28.59 10.77
N ASN A 126 -44.08 27.62 9.88
CA ASN A 126 -45.39 27.33 9.27
C ASN A 126 -45.54 25.81 9.06
N PRO A 127 -46.44 25.12 9.79
CA PRO A 127 -46.61 23.68 9.62
C PRO A 127 -47.08 23.28 8.21
N SER A 128 -47.79 24.16 7.49
CA SER A 128 -48.20 23.96 6.10
C SER A 128 -47.08 24.22 5.06
N GLY A 129 -45.83 24.36 5.49
CA GLY A 129 -44.68 24.51 4.61
C GLY A 129 -44.32 25.94 4.22
N ILE A 130 -43.11 26.08 3.64
CA ILE A 130 -42.49 27.37 3.28
C ILE A 130 -41.86 27.23 1.89
N TRP A 131 -42.18 28.16 0.98
CA TRP A 131 -41.67 28.15 -0.39
C TRP A 131 -41.09 29.52 -0.78
N PHE A 132 -39.77 29.59 -0.89
CA PHE A 132 -39.05 30.71 -1.48
C PHE A 132 -39.04 30.54 -3.01
N GLY A 133 -39.73 31.42 -3.72
CA GLY A 133 -40.00 31.27 -5.15
C GLY A 133 -38.86 31.76 -6.05
N LYS A 134 -38.91 31.36 -7.32
CA LYS A 134 -37.95 31.82 -8.34
C LYS A 134 -38.01 33.34 -8.48
N GLY A 135 -36.90 34.00 -8.12
CA GLY A 135 -36.78 35.47 -8.13
C GLY A 135 -36.89 36.11 -6.74
N SER A 136 -37.38 35.38 -5.72
CA SER A 136 -37.45 35.91 -4.35
C SER A 136 -36.06 36.19 -3.79
N ARG A 137 -35.92 37.23 -2.95
CA ARG A 137 -34.67 37.54 -2.27
C ARG A 137 -34.88 37.72 -0.77
N VAL A 138 -34.17 36.91 0.02
CA VAL A 138 -34.14 36.98 1.48
C VAL A 138 -32.77 37.48 1.94
N THR A 139 -32.71 38.46 2.84
CA THR A 139 -31.44 38.95 3.40
C THR A 139 -31.58 39.29 4.89
N THR A 140 -30.89 38.55 5.75
CA THR A 140 -31.10 38.54 7.22
C THR A 140 -29.79 38.27 7.96
N SER A 141 -29.63 38.64 9.23
CA SER A 141 -28.41 38.28 9.99
C SER A 141 -28.36 36.79 10.38
N SER A 142 -29.53 36.18 10.61
CA SER A 142 -29.76 34.72 10.55
C SER A 142 -31.19 34.46 10.05
N LEU A 143 -31.42 33.29 9.45
CA LEU A 143 -32.74 32.78 9.09
C LEU A 143 -32.92 31.35 9.60
N LEU A 144 -34.02 31.08 10.29
CA LEU A 144 -34.55 29.73 10.48
C LEU A 144 -35.93 29.66 9.81
N ALA A 145 -36.07 28.83 8.78
CA ALA A 145 -37.35 28.54 8.14
C ALA A 145 -37.71 27.07 8.40
N ALA A 146 -38.74 26.84 9.22
CA ALA A 146 -39.20 25.50 9.57
C ALA A 146 -40.63 25.24 9.11
N ALA A 147 -40.82 24.15 8.37
CA ALA A 147 -42.12 23.59 8.02
C ALA A 147 -42.69 22.77 9.20
N GLY A 148 -42.93 23.47 10.31
CA GLY A 148 -43.28 22.88 11.59
C GLY A 148 -43.98 23.85 12.54
N ALA A 149 -44.32 23.34 13.73
CA ALA A 149 -45.04 24.08 14.77
C ALA A 149 -44.39 23.91 16.14
N ILE A 150 -44.65 24.87 17.03
CA ILE A 150 -44.33 24.80 18.46
C ILE A 150 -45.62 24.77 19.28
N SER A 151 -45.64 23.97 20.35
CA SER A 151 -46.71 24.02 21.35
C SER A 151 -46.62 25.32 22.17
N ASP A 152 -47.67 25.64 22.92
CA ASP A 152 -47.66 26.85 23.74
C ASP A 152 -46.68 26.76 24.93
N GLU A 153 -46.30 25.55 25.36
CA GLU A 153 -45.22 25.28 26.33
C GLU A 153 -43.85 25.61 25.74
N GLN A 154 -43.55 25.09 24.54
CA GLN A 154 -42.30 25.35 23.82
C GLN A 154 -42.19 26.84 23.44
N LEU A 155 -43.33 27.50 23.20
CA LEU A 155 -43.43 28.96 23.06
C LEU A 155 -43.20 29.73 24.37
N GLN A 156 -43.36 29.15 25.57
CA GLN A 156 -42.87 29.80 26.80
C GLN A 156 -41.35 29.66 26.92
N LYS A 157 -40.78 28.47 26.63
CA LYS A 157 -39.33 28.24 26.64
C LYS A 157 -38.58 29.20 25.73
N PHE A 158 -39.10 29.47 24.52
CA PHE A 158 -38.59 30.51 23.64
C PHE A 158 -38.54 31.92 24.28
N LYS A 159 -39.50 32.27 25.15
CA LYS A 159 -39.59 33.59 25.79
C LYS A 159 -38.69 33.71 27.04
N SER A 160 -38.40 32.60 27.72
CA SER A 160 -37.41 32.55 28.81
C SER A 160 -35.97 32.39 28.31
N GLY A 161 -35.76 32.07 27.02
CA GLY A 161 -34.45 31.82 26.43
C GLY A 161 -33.95 30.38 26.63
N GLU A 162 -34.85 29.45 26.98
CA GLU A 162 -34.57 28.03 27.14
C GLU A 162 -34.53 27.28 25.80
N LYS A 163 -33.89 26.10 25.81
CA LYS A 163 -33.98 25.10 24.72
C LYS A 163 -35.46 24.78 24.43
N PHE A 164 -35.87 24.78 23.16
CA PHE A 164 -37.25 24.46 22.77
C PHE A 164 -37.34 23.61 21.50
N ASP A 165 -38.41 22.82 21.40
CA ASP A 165 -38.65 21.87 20.30
C ASP A 165 -39.68 22.39 19.28
N ILE A 166 -39.38 22.16 18.00
CA ILE A 166 -40.25 22.38 16.85
C ILE A 166 -40.64 21.00 16.28
N ASP A 167 -41.94 20.69 16.24
CA ASP A 167 -42.47 19.50 15.55
C ASP A 167 -42.48 19.73 14.03
N LEU A 168 -41.74 18.94 13.25
CA LEU A 168 -41.56 19.10 11.80
C LEU A 168 -42.53 18.20 11.01
N LYS A 169 -43.21 18.76 9.99
CA LYS A 169 -44.31 18.07 9.29
C LYS A 169 -44.44 18.34 7.78
N GLY A 170 -44.13 19.55 7.32
CA GLY A 170 -44.30 19.97 5.92
C GLY A 170 -42.99 20.10 5.13
N ILE A 171 -43.07 20.75 3.95
CA ILE A 171 -41.94 20.97 3.04
C ILE A 171 -41.33 22.37 3.20
N VAL A 172 -40.00 22.49 3.19
CA VAL A 172 -39.28 23.76 2.96
C VAL A 172 -38.57 23.72 1.60
N ARG A 173 -38.96 24.59 0.69
CA ARG A 173 -38.43 24.65 -0.68
C ARG A 173 -37.83 26.02 -1.02
N ASN A 174 -36.61 26.03 -1.55
CA ASN A 174 -35.96 27.24 -2.08
C ASN A 174 -35.66 27.13 -3.59
N ASP A 175 -36.39 27.89 -4.40
CA ASP A 175 -36.08 28.23 -5.80
C ASP A 175 -35.50 29.65 -5.95
N GLY A 176 -35.38 30.40 -4.84
CA GLY A 176 -34.98 31.80 -4.78
C GLY A 176 -33.53 32.02 -4.32
N ARG A 177 -33.25 33.21 -3.76
CA ARG A 177 -31.93 33.57 -3.23
C ARG A 177 -32.03 33.96 -1.75
N ILE A 178 -31.33 33.23 -0.89
CA ILE A 178 -31.24 33.48 0.55
C ILE A 178 -29.80 33.91 0.87
N GLU A 179 -29.64 35.05 1.52
CA GLU A 179 -28.35 35.66 1.86
C GLU A 179 -28.27 36.00 3.35
N LEU A 180 -27.11 35.76 3.97
CA LEU A 180 -26.80 36.42 5.23
C LEU A 180 -26.35 37.87 4.99
N LEU A 181 -26.75 38.77 5.88
CA LEU A 181 -26.38 40.18 5.85
C LEU A 181 -24.86 40.32 6.00
N ASN A 182 -24.23 41.15 5.18
CA ASN A 182 -22.77 41.27 5.13
C ASN A 182 -22.25 42.66 5.53
N ASP A 183 -20.99 42.69 5.98
CA ASP A 183 -20.27 43.85 6.51
C ASP A 183 -19.78 44.86 5.45
N GLY A 184 -20.32 44.80 4.22
CA GLY A 184 -19.83 45.56 3.07
C GLY A 184 -18.49 45.07 2.50
N LYS A 185 -17.78 44.16 3.19
CA LYS A 185 -16.57 43.46 2.73
C LYS A 185 -16.86 41.99 2.36
N GLY A 186 -18.14 41.62 2.28
CA GLY A 186 -18.58 40.29 1.87
C GLY A 186 -18.50 39.20 2.95
N ARG A 187 -18.29 39.57 4.22
CA ARG A 187 -18.34 38.66 5.38
C ARG A 187 -19.67 38.84 6.11
N ASN A 188 -20.26 37.77 6.63
CA ASN A 188 -21.44 37.86 7.48
C ASN A 188 -21.22 38.82 8.68
N VAL A 189 -22.20 39.68 8.98
CA VAL A 189 -22.15 40.60 10.15
C VAL A 189 -22.11 39.88 11.49
N LEU A 190 -22.63 38.65 11.58
CA LEU A 190 -22.51 37.78 12.76
C LEU A 190 -21.34 36.78 12.69
N GLY A 191 -20.48 36.86 11.67
CA GLY A 191 -19.37 35.92 11.48
C GLY A 191 -19.84 34.46 11.41
N ASP A 192 -19.26 33.63 12.28
CA ASP A 192 -19.56 32.21 12.51
C ASP A 192 -20.90 31.95 13.22
N LYS A 193 -21.45 32.95 13.92
CA LYS A 193 -22.72 32.84 14.67
C LYS A 193 -23.98 33.11 13.83
N GLY A 194 -23.84 33.48 12.56
CA GLY A 194 -25.00 33.63 11.66
C GLY A 194 -25.29 32.34 10.87
N MET A 195 -26.57 32.01 10.75
CA MET A 195 -27.03 30.72 10.22
C MET A 195 -28.21 30.86 9.25
N VAL A 196 -28.24 30.04 8.21
CA VAL A 196 -29.45 29.71 7.44
C VAL A 196 -29.86 28.26 7.74
N ALA A 197 -30.94 28.04 8.48
CA ALA A 197 -31.49 26.73 8.75
C ALA A 197 -32.82 26.51 8.00
N LEU A 198 -32.91 25.45 7.22
CA LEU A 198 -34.11 25.00 6.50
C LEU A 198 -34.53 23.63 7.05
N LEU A 199 -35.69 23.55 7.71
CA LEU A 199 -36.10 22.39 8.51
C LEU A 199 -37.51 21.91 8.15
N GLY A 200 -37.74 20.61 7.99
CA GLY A 200 -39.08 20.10 7.68
C GLY A 200 -39.16 18.58 7.68
N ALA A 201 -40.26 18.03 7.17
CA ALA A 201 -40.31 16.61 6.82
C ALA A 201 -39.57 16.34 5.49
N GLN A 202 -39.47 17.35 4.61
CA GLN A 202 -38.68 17.36 3.38
C GLN A 202 -38.08 18.76 3.15
N VAL A 203 -36.83 18.83 2.70
CA VAL A 203 -36.12 20.11 2.49
C VAL A 203 -35.42 20.12 1.13
N GLU A 204 -35.65 21.18 0.35
CA GLU A 204 -35.21 21.30 -1.05
C GLU A 204 -34.51 22.63 -1.32
N ASN A 205 -33.30 22.58 -1.90
CA ASN A 205 -32.63 23.73 -2.49
C ASN A 205 -32.38 23.52 -4.00
N HIS A 206 -33.08 24.31 -4.81
CA HIS A 206 -32.89 24.47 -6.25
C HIS A 206 -32.30 25.85 -6.59
N GLY A 207 -32.48 26.83 -5.69
CA GLY A 207 -31.98 28.19 -5.79
C GLY A 207 -30.56 28.37 -5.23
N VAL A 208 -30.33 29.51 -4.58
CA VAL A 208 -29.02 29.91 -4.04
C VAL A 208 -29.13 30.22 -2.55
N ILE A 209 -28.20 29.69 -1.75
CA ILE A 209 -27.98 30.06 -0.35
C ILE A 209 -26.55 30.60 -0.22
N GLN A 210 -26.38 31.80 0.35
CA GLN A 210 -25.08 32.44 0.51
C GLN A 210 -24.89 32.97 1.94
N ALA A 211 -24.02 32.33 2.71
CA ALA A 211 -23.82 32.56 4.15
C ALA A 211 -22.32 32.64 4.49
N ARG A 212 -21.59 33.59 3.88
CA ARG A 212 -20.13 33.66 3.95
C ARG A 212 -19.59 33.90 5.36
N LYS A 213 -18.74 32.98 5.82
CA LYS A 213 -18.25 32.78 7.20
C LYS A 213 -19.30 32.26 8.21
N GLY A 214 -20.56 32.10 7.81
CA GLY A 214 -21.64 31.57 8.66
C GLY A 214 -21.91 30.09 8.41
N GLN A 215 -23.11 29.65 8.77
CA GLN A 215 -23.53 28.25 8.73
C GLN A 215 -24.76 28.05 7.86
N VAL A 216 -24.87 26.91 7.18
CA VAL A 216 -26.09 26.46 6.48
C VAL A 216 -26.46 25.07 6.95
N VAL A 217 -27.68 24.92 7.47
CA VAL A 217 -28.23 23.63 7.89
C VAL A 217 -29.48 23.31 7.06
N MET A 218 -29.54 22.13 6.47
CA MET A 218 -30.72 21.60 5.81
C MET A 218 -31.07 20.25 6.45
N ALA A 219 -32.22 20.12 7.11
CA ALA A 219 -32.50 18.92 7.90
C ALA A 219 -33.95 18.43 7.88
N THR A 220 -34.10 17.10 7.93
CA THR A 220 -35.36 16.41 8.20
C THR A 220 -35.28 15.52 9.43
N GLY A 221 -36.42 15.38 10.10
CA GLY A 221 -36.64 14.51 11.25
C GLY A 221 -38.02 14.79 11.87
N PRO A 222 -38.43 14.07 12.92
CA PRO A 222 -39.71 14.30 13.58
C PRO A 222 -39.76 15.64 14.33
N LYS A 223 -38.65 16.02 14.97
CA LYS A 223 -38.48 17.27 15.70
C LYS A 223 -37.11 17.92 15.44
N ALA A 224 -37.05 19.23 15.64
CA ALA A 224 -35.82 19.99 15.78
C ALA A 224 -35.81 20.72 17.13
N THR A 225 -34.79 20.48 17.95
CA THR A 225 -34.54 21.21 19.20
C THR A 225 -33.58 22.35 18.92
N LEU A 226 -33.90 23.56 19.40
CA LEU A 226 -33.14 24.78 19.19
C LEU A 226 -32.70 25.38 20.53
N ASP A 227 -31.45 25.83 20.62
CA ASP A 227 -30.89 26.48 21.80
C ASP A 227 -30.43 27.92 21.51
N PHE A 228 -30.50 28.77 22.54
CA PHE A 228 -29.97 30.14 22.57
C PHE A 228 -29.16 30.39 23.85
N THR A 229 -28.33 29.42 24.23
CA THR A 229 -27.41 29.55 25.37
C THR A 229 -26.54 30.81 25.28
N GLY A 230 -26.12 31.33 26.44
CA GLY A 230 -25.79 32.74 26.66
C GLY A 230 -24.58 33.35 25.92
N ASP A 231 -23.94 32.63 25.00
CA ASP A 231 -22.90 33.15 24.11
C ASP A 231 -23.47 33.73 22.79
N GLY A 232 -24.76 33.51 22.52
CA GLY A 232 -25.47 34.01 21.33
C GLY A 232 -25.36 33.13 20.08
N LEU A 233 -24.73 31.95 20.19
CA LEU A 233 -24.76 30.89 19.18
C LEU A 233 -26.19 30.32 19.06
N ILE A 234 -26.47 29.66 17.94
CA ILE A 234 -27.67 28.83 17.80
C ILE A 234 -27.19 27.38 17.67
N SER A 235 -27.49 26.53 18.65
CA SER A 235 -27.32 25.09 18.49
C SER A 235 -28.64 24.45 18.04
N LEU A 236 -28.53 23.45 17.18
CA LEU A 236 -29.67 22.81 16.51
C LEU A 236 -29.45 21.30 16.51
N ALA A 237 -30.32 20.58 17.20
CA ALA A 237 -30.36 19.12 17.21
C ALA A 237 -31.62 18.62 16.47
N ILE A 238 -31.53 17.44 15.87
CA ILE A 238 -32.64 16.76 15.19
C ILE A 238 -32.89 15.45 15.92
N GLY A 239 -34.16 15.11 16.17
CA GLY A 239 -34.50 13.93 16.97
C GLY A 239 -36.00 13.67 17.11
N GLY A 240 -36.33 12.81 18.08
CA GLY A 240 -37.69 12.28 18.28
C GLY A 240 -37.93 10.97 17.55
N ASP A 241 -39.05 10.30 17.87
CA ASP A 241 -39.51 9.08 17.20
C ASP A 241 -40.37 9.42 15.99
N ALA A 242 -40.19 8.68 14.89
CA ALA A 242 -40.99 8.75 13.67
C ALA A 242 -42.33 7.99 13.79
N ALA A 243 -42.55 7.23 14.87
CA ALA A 243 -43.80 6.54 15.16
C ALA A 243 -44.94 7.52 15.46
N GLY A 244 -46.08 7.35 14.79
CA GLY A 244 -47.30 8.13 15.04
C GLY A 244 -47.27 9.59 14.57
N ASN A 245 -46.12 10.13 14.11
CA ASN A 245 -46.08 11.46 13.53
C ASN A 245 -46.86 11.49 12.20
N LYS A 246 -47.57 12.61 11.96
CA LYS A 246 -48.37 12.83 10.75
C LYS A 246 -47.76 13.96 9.92
N VAL A 247 -47.62 13.69 8.63
CA VAL A 247 -47.06 14.54 7.57
C VAL A 247 -48.09 14.69 6.46
N ASP A 248 -47.90 15.62 5.54
CA ASP A 248 -48.80 15.81 4.39
C ASP A 248 -48.55 14.74 3.30
N ASP A 249 -49.61 14.29 2.58
CA ASP A 249 -49.56 13.17 1.64
C ASP A 249 -48.59 13.36 0.43
N ASP A 250 -48.26 14.61 0.08
CA ASP A 250 -47.31 14.95 -1.00
C ASP A 250 -45.82 14.86 -0.57
N VAL A 251 -45.55 14.68 0.73
CA VAL A 251 -44.18 14.60 1.28
C VAL A 251 -43.56 13.23 0.96
N ARG A 252 -42.32 13.23 0.50
CA ARG A 252 -41.51 12.02 0.26
C ARG A 252 -40.39 11.84 1.27
N GLY A 253 -39.93 12.93 1.88
CA GLY A 253 -38.83 12.94 2.83
C GLY A 253 -37.52 13.44 2.24
N GLY A 254 -36.53 13.59 3.13
CA GLY A 254 -35.14 13.81 2.78
C GLY A 254 -34.72 15.24 2.46
N VAL A 255 -33.41 15.39 2.24
CA VAL A 255 -32.72 16.65 1.98
C VAL A 255 -32.14 16.63 0.57
N HIS A 256 -32.57 17.57 -0.28
CA HIS A 256 -32.24 17.59 -1.71
C HIS A 256 -31.57 18.92 -2.07
N ASN A 257 -30.31 18.89 -2.51
CA ASN A 257 -29.61 20.07 -3.06
C ASN A 257 -29.25 19.85 -4.53
N THR A 258 -29.95 20.58 -5.41
CA THR A 258 -29.62 20.71 -6.84
C THR A 258 -29.18 22.13 -7.22
N GLY A 259 -29.43 23.10 -6.34
CA GLY A 259 -28.97 24.48 -6.46
C GLY A 259 -27.54 24.68 -5.98
N HIS A 260 -27.28 25.89 -5.47
CA HIS A 260 -25.95 26.33 -5.02
C HIS A 260 -25.97 26.78 -3.55
N ILE A 261 -24.93 26.40 -2.81
CA ILE A 261 -24.68 26.83 -1.43
C ILE A 261 -23.23 27.33 -1.33
N ASP A 262 -23.02 28.53 -0.78
CA ASP A 262 -21.72 29.17 -0.59
C ASP A 262 -21.59 29.74 0.84
N VAL A 263 -20.68 29.19 1.64
CA VAL A 263 -20.42 29.62 3.03
C VAL A 263 -19.03 30.23 3.24
N GLY A 264 -18.22 30.43 2.20
CA GLY A 264 -16.79 30.73 2.39
C GLY A 264 -16.13 29.67 3.29
N ASN A 265 -15.26 30.03 4.23
CA ASN A 265 -14.72 29.06 5.20
C ASN A 265 -15.67 28.69 6.37
N GLY A 266 -16.98 28.84 6.18
CA GLY A 266 -18.02 28.45 7.13
C GLY A 266 -18.36 26.95 7.13
N VAL A 267 -19.59 26.62 7.54
CA VAL A 267 -20.06 25.23 7.69
C VAL A 267 -21.34 24.97 6.88
N VAL A 268 -21.42 23.82 6.22
CA VAL A 268 -22.66 23.27 5.67
C VAL A 268 -22.95 21.91 6.30
N ALA A 269 -24.15 21.74 6.87
CA ALA A 269 -24.61 20.48 7.45
C ALA A 269 -25.93 20.02 6.80
N MET A 270 -26.00 18.76 6.40
CA MET A 270 -27.22 18.10 5.92
C MET A 270 -27.49 16.84 6.75
N SER A 271 -28.71 16.71 7.28
CA SER A 271 -29.12 15.64 8.19
C SER A 271 -30.50 15.13 7.83
N SER A 272 -30.70 13.83 7.61
CA SER A 272 -31.94 13.31 6.98
C SER A 272 -32.61 12.17 7.76
N GLN A 273 -32.97 12.42 9.02
CA GLN A 273 -33.76 11.46 9.80
C GLN A 273 -35.16 11.30 9.18
N GLN A 274 -35.74 10.09 9.24
CA GLN A 274 -37.15 9.86 8.90
C GLN A 274 -38.06 10.77 9.74
N ALA A 275 -38.89 11.60 9.12
CA ALA A 275 -39.88 12.42 9.85
C ALA A 275 -41.16 11.64 10.19
N ALA A 276 -41.46 10.58 9.44
CA ALA A 276 -42.49 9.58 9.72
C ALA A 276 -42.08 8.23 9.09
N ARG A 277 -42.56 7.10 9.65
CA ARG A 277 -42.14 5.71 9.30
C ARG A 277 -42.27 5.27 7.82
N HIS A 278 -42.81 6.10 6.93
CA HIS A 278 -43.05 5.80 5.52
C HIS A 278 -42.33 6.76 4.56
N LEU A 279 -41.50 7.66 5.07
CA LEU A 279 -40.74 8.65 4.28
C LEU A 279 -39.28 8.22 4.08
N ASP A 280 -38.71 8.61 2.95
CA ASP A 280 -37.30 8.34 2.62
C ASP A 280 -36.35 9.09 3.57
N SER A 281 -35.40 8.37 4.17
CA SER A 281 -34.24 8.94 4.86
C SER A 281 -33.08 9.10 3.87
N VAL A 282 -33.17 10.13 3.01
CA VAL A 282 -32.24 10.35 1.89
C VAL A 282 -31.64 11.75 1.81
N ILE A 283 -30.31 11.82 1.62
CA ILE A 283 -29.61 13.03 1.18
C ILE A 283 -29.26 12.90 -0.30
N ASN A 284 -29.65 13.86 -1.12
CA ASN A 284 -29.32 13.92 -2.56
C ASN A 284 -28.61 15.25 -2.89
N VAL A 285 -27.32 15.21 -3.19
CA VAL A 285 -26.55 16.37 -3.66
C VAL A 285 -26.18 16.22 -5.13
N GLY A 286 -27.03 16.77 -6.01
CA GLY A 286 -26.75 16.92 -7.45
C GLY A 286 -26.18 18.28 -7.82
N GLY A 287 -26.35 19.29 -6.96
CA GLY A 287 -25.90 20.66 -7.16
C GLY A 287 -24.49 20.92 -6.62
N THR A 288 -24.23 22.16 -6.19
CA THR A 288 -22.90 22.59 -5.73
C THR A 288 -22.96 23.10 -4.29
N VAL A 289 -22.03 22.63 -3.45
CA VAL A 289 -21.81 23.08 -2.07
C VAL A 289 -20.37 23.57 -1.93
N VAL A 290 -20.20 24.83 -1.53
CA VAL A 290 -18.89 25.51 -1.44
C VAL A 290 -18.64 26.02 -0.03
N ALA A 291 -17.58 25.47 0.57
CA ALA A 291 -16.95 25.89 1.81
C ALA A 291 -15.49 26.35 1.56
N ASP A 292 -15.24 26.99 0.41
CA ASP A 292 -13.90 27.39 -0.05
C ASP A 292 -13.37 28.66 0.63
N SER A 293 -12.04 28.72 0.76
CA SER A 293 -11.25 29.86 1.22
C SER A 293 -10.08 30.15 0.28
N VAL A 294 -9.51 31.35 0.39
CA VAL A 294 -8.32 31.79 -0.38
C VAL A 294 -7.15 32.18 0.54
N VAL A 295 -7.43 32.54 1.79
CA VAL A 295 -6.44 33.06 2.76
C VAL A 295 -6.39 32.23 4.05
N GLU A 296 -7.54 31.77 4.52
CA GLU A 296 -7.69 30.91 5.70
C GLU A 296 -7.82 29.43 5.27
N LYS A 297 -7.85 28.52 6.26
CA LYS A 297 -8.22 27.13 6.02
C LYS A 297 -9.60 27.04 5.34
N GLY A 298 -9.83 26.01 4.53
CA GLY A 298 -11.15 25.66 4.03
C GLY A 298 -12.15 25.34 5.15
N GLY A 299 -13.44 25.54 4.86
CA GLY A 299 -14.54 25.28 5.80
C GLY A 299 -14.89 23.80 5.93
N SER A 300 -16.11 23.51 6.41
CA SER A 300 -16.58 22.14 6.65
C SER A 300 -17.90 21.83 5.93
N ILE A 301 -17.97 20.67 5.30
CA ILE A 301 -19.19 20.10 4.71
C ILE A 301 -19.49 18.76 5.39
N TYR A 302 -20.67 18.60 5.95
CA TYR A 302 -21.15 17.38 6.60
C TYR A 302 -22.47 16.94 6.00
N LEU A 303 -22.53 15.71 5.48
CA LEU A 303 -23.75 15.01 5.10
C LEU A 303 -23.85 13.75 5.97
N GLY A 304 -24.96 13.51 6.66
CA GLY A 304 -25.08 12.37 7.57
C GLY A 304 -26.49 12.12 8.12
N ASN A 305 -26.60 11.25 9.12
CA ASN A 305 -27.87 10.84 9.74
C ASN A 305 -28.94 10.44 8.70
N ALA A 306 -28.58 9.59 7.74
CA ALA A 306 -29.43 9.20 6.61
C ALA A 306 -29.26 7.71 6.29
N GLU A 307 -30.33 7.02 5.90
CA GLU A 307 -30.25 5.64 5.38
C GLU A 307 -29.55 5.58 4.01
N ARG A 308 -29.60 6.67 3.24
CA ARG A 308 -28.92 6.79 1.95
C ARG A 308 -28.40 8.19 1.69
N THR A 309 -27.13 8.31 1.31
CA THR A 309 -26.51 9.58 0.90
C THR A 309 -25.94 9.44 -0.51
N ASN A 310 -26.54 10.15 -1.46
CA ASN A 310 -26.17 10.16 -2.87
C ASN A 310 -25.51 11.51 -3.23
N VAL A 311 -24.26 11.48 -3.69
CA VAL A 311 -23.55 12.65 -4.22
C VAL A 311 -23.30 12.45 -5.71
N GLY A 312 -23.87 13.32 -6.54
CA GLY A 312 -23.61 13.41 -7.98
C GLY A 312 -23.03 14.74 -8.43
N GLY A 313 -23.13 15.77 -7.57
CA GLY A 313 -22.66 17.13 -7.80
C GLY A 313 -21.28 17.42 -7.22
N THR A 314 -21.04 18.68 -6.84
CA THR A 314 -19.73 19.16 -6.36
C THR A 314 -19.79 19.58 -4.89
N LEU A 315 -18.92 19.02 -4.06
CA LEU A 315 -18.58 19.45 -2.70
C LEU A 315 -17.16 20.03 -2.74
N SER A 316 -16.97 21.27 -2.27
CA SER A 316 -15.67 21.94 -2.30
C SER A 316 -15.40 22.61 -0.96
N ALA A 317 -14.24 22.34 -0.36
CA ALA A 317 -13.81 22.87 0.93
C ALA A 317 -12.30 23.20 0.88
N LYS A 318 -11.86 23.86 -0.20
CA LYS A 318 -10.45 24.23 -0.43
C LYS A 318 -10.03 25.40 0.45
N GLY A 319 -8.73 25.60 0.68
CA GLY A 319 -8.23 26.78 1.38
C GLY A 319 -6.74 27.03 1.19
N SER A 320 -6.14 27.84 2.07
CA SER A 320 -4.67 27.91 2.19
C SER A 320 -4.14 26.58 2.72
N ASP A 321 -4.69 26.12 3.84
CA ASP A 321 -4.83 24.71 4.22
C ASP A 321 -6.22 24.18 3.78
N GLY A 322 -6.32 22.88 3.48
CA GLY A 322 -7.59 22.24 3.12
C GLY A 322 -8.59 22.13 4.27
N GLY A 323 -9.88 22.17 3.94
CA GLY A 323 -11.01 22.03 4.86
C GLY A 323 -11.38 20.59 5.18
N SER A 324 -12.67 20.32 5.42
CA SER A 324 -13.17 18.96 5.67
C SER A 324 -14.48 18.69 4.95
N ILE A 325 -14.61 17.50 4.36
CA ILE A 325 -15.82 16.99 3.72
C ILE A 325 -16.13 15.61 4.32
N LYS A 326 -17.33 15.43 4.86
CA LYS A 326 -17.81 14.14 5.40
C LYS A 326 -19.12 13.77 4.70
N VAL A 327 -19.17 12.57 4.12
CA VAL A 327 -20.30 12.03 3.35
C VAL A 327 -20.69 10.68 3.96
N LEU A 328 -21.63 10.71 4.91
CA LEU A 328 -21.98 9.58 5.78
C LEU A 328 -23.45 9.17 5.62
N GLY A 329 -23.81 8.02 6.18
CA GLY A 329 -25.15 7.40 6.14
C GLY A 329 -25.04 5.89 5.93
N ASP A 330 -26.11 5.13 6.17
CA ASP A 330 -26.07 3.65 6.08
C ASP A 330 -25.63 3.15 4.71
N ASN A 331 -25.98 3.85 3.63
CA ASN A 331 -25.58 3.51 2.27
C ASN A 331 -25.11 4.76 1.52
N VAL A 332 -23.81 4.85 1.25
CA VAL A 332 -23.21 6.02 0.59
C VAL A 332 -22.88 5.72 -0.87
N THR A 333 -23.36 6.56 -1.78
CA THR A 333 -23.05 6.48 -3.21
C THR A 333 -22.48 7.80 -3.72
N VAL A 334 -21.24 7.77 -4.18
CA VAL A 334 -20.59 8.87 -4.90
C VAL A 334 -20.54 8.51 -6.38
N ALA A 335 -21.35 9.20 -7.19
CA ALA A 335 -21.55 8.88 -8.61
C ALA A 335 -20.39 9.40 -9.48
N GLY A 336 -20.26 8.85 -10.70
CA GLY A 336 -19.14 9.13 -11.62
C GLY A 336 -19.01 10.58 -12.13
N SER A 337 -19.97 11.45 -11.83
CA SER A 337 -19.91 12.89 -12.10
C SER A 337 -19.44 13.73 -10.91
N ALA A 338 -19.37 13.12 -9.72
CA ALA A 338 -19.21 13.82 -8.46
C ALA A 338 -17.77 14.25 -8.18
N ARG A 339 -17.63 15.37 -7.46
CA ARG A 339 -16.34 15.89 -7.00
C ARG A 339 -16.43 16.27 -5.52
N ALA A 340 -15.50 15.78 -4.71
CA ALA A 340 -15.27 16.22 -3.35
C ALA A 340 -13.82 16.72 -3.25
N ASP A 341 -13.62 18.02 -3.07
CA ASP A 341 -12.29 18.65 -3.12
C ASP A 341 -12.01 19.50 -1.87
N ALA A 342 -11.15 18.99 -0.99
CA ALA A 342 -10.66 19.64 0.21
C ALA A 342 -9.17 20.01 0.10
N SER A 343 -8.70 20.39 -1.10
CA SER A 343 -7.26 20.65 -1.34
C SER A 343 -6.74 21.96 -0.73
N GLY A 344 -5.48 21.97 -0.30
CA GLY A 344 -4.76 23.11 0.29
C GLY A 344 -3.79 23.78 -0.70
N SER A 345 -4.04 25.05 -1.02
CA SER A 345 -3.32 25.80 -2.05
C SER A 345 -1.93 26.32 -1.64
N ALA A 346 -1.65 26.43 -0.34
CA ALA A 346 -0.41 27.01 0.20
C ALA A 346 0.25 26.17 1.30
N GLY A 347 -0.54 25.40 2.05
CA GLY A 347 -0.09 24.48 3.09
C GLY A 347 -0.49 23.04 2.77
N LYS A 348 -1.16 22.36 3.71
CA LYS A 348 -1.51 20.93 3.61
C LYS A 348 -2.90 20.68 3.07
N GLY A 349 -3.12 19.48 2.54
CA GLY A 349 -4.44 18.98 2.16
C GLY A 349 -5.38 18.82 3.37
N GLY A 350 -6.68 18.83 3.10
CA GLY A 350 -7.75 18.69 4.09
C GLY A 350 -8.12 17.23 4.37
N SER A 351 -9.40 16.99 4.66
CA SER A 351 -9.95 15.62 4.74
C SER A 351 -11.22 15.42 3.91
N VAL A 352 -11.33 14.25 3.26
CA VAL A 352 -12.53 13.77 2.58
C VAL A 352 -12.86 12.38 3.10
N LEU A 353 -13.92 12.27 3.91
CA LEU A 353 -14.40 11.02 4.50
C LEU A 353 -15.70 10.58 3.82
N VAL A 354 -15.73 9.37 3.26
CA VAL A 354 -16.89 8.80 2.56
C VAL A 354 -17.25 7.48 3.22
N GLY A 355 -18.46 7.39 3.75
CA GLY A 355 -18.99 6.21 4.44
C GLY A 355 -18.46 5.95 5.85
N GLY A 356 -17.27 6.42 6.19
CA GLY A 356 -16.74 6.26 7.55
C GLY A 356 -15.45 7.01 7.83
N SER A 357 -14.93 6.79 9.03
CA SER A 357 -13.65 7.29 9.53
C SER A 357 -12.48 6.37 9.14
N PHE A 358 -11.24 6.85 9.32
CA PHE A 358 -10.04 6.06 9.04
C PHE A 358 -10.01 4.77 9.88
N LYS A 359 -9.81 3.62 9.22
CA LYS A 359 -9.96 2.25 9.76
C LYS A 359 -11.29 1.98 10.50
N GLY A 360 -12.31 2.82 10.32
CA GLY A 360 -13.57 2.77 11.09
C GLY A 360 -13.43 3.09 12.59
N LYS A 361 -12.31 3.70 13.04
CA LYS A 361 -12.01 3.91 14.47
C LYS A 361 -12.30 5.33 14.99
N GLY A 362 -12.84 6.22 14.16
CA GLY A 362 -13.30 7.55 14.56
C GLY A 362 -14.74 7.56 15.11
N SER A 363 -15.22 8.73 15.54
CA SER A 363 -16.58 8.91 16.08
C SER A 363 -17.66 9.13 15.01
N GLU A 364 -17.28 9.19 13.73
CA GLU A 364 -18.18 9.21 12.59
C GLU A 364 -19.00 7.91 12.47
N PRO A 365 -20.33 7.97 12.31
CA PRO A 365 -21.15 6.79 12.02
C PRO A 365 -20.69 6.02 10.77
N ALA A 366 -20.63 4.71 10.92
CA ALA A 366 -20.24 3.74 9.91
C ALA A 366 -21.36 3.44 8.91
N ALA A 367 -21.08 3.56 7.61
CA ALA A 367 -21.94 3.05 6.54
C ALA A 367 -21.94 1.53 6.50
N LYS A 368 -23.08 0.91 6.19
CA LYS A 368 -23.20 -0.53 5.89
C LYS A 368 -22.72 -0.85 4.47
N SER A 369 -22.83 0.10 3.54
CA SER A 369 -22.19 0.00 2.23
C SER A 369 -21.73 1.36 1.68
N THR A 370 -20.60 1.35 0.96
CA THR A 370 -20.01 2.53 0.34
C THR A 370 -19.64 2.23 -1.12
N THR A 371 -20.09 3.07 -2.05
CA THR A 371 -19.77 2.93 -3.48
C THR A 371 -19.22 4.25 -4.03
N VAL A 372 -17.97 4.23 -4.51
CA VAL A 372 -17.33 5.34 -5.24
C VAL A 372 -17.15 4.92 -6.69
N ALA A 373 -18.01 5.46 -7.57
CA ALA A 373 -18.13 5.01 -8.96
C ALA A 373 -17.02 5.57 -9.88
N LYS A 374 -16.84 4.91 -11.03
CA LYS A 374 -15.90 5.32 -12.09
C LYS A 374 -16.08 6.79 -12.47
N GLY A 375 -15.01 7.57 -12.38
CA GLY A 375 -14.98 9.01 -12.69
C GLY A 375 -15.29 9.95 -11.51
N ALA A 376 -15.75 9.43 -10.38
CA ALA A 376 -15.88 10.22 -9.15
C ALA A 376 -14.49 10.69 -8.68
N GLN A 377 -14.36 11.93 -8.22
CA GLN A 377 -13.08 12.51 -7.81
C GLN A 377 -13.10 12.91 -6.33
N LEU A 378 -12.26 12.29 -5.51
CA LEU A 378 -12.04 12.62 -4.09
C LEU A 378 -10.63 13.22 -3.94
N LYS A 379 -10.50 14.46 -3.43
CA LYS A 379 -9.21 15.18 -3.39
C LYS A 379 -8.94 15.85 -2.06
N ALA A 380 -7.73 15.65 -1.57
CA ALA A 380 -7.11 16.35 -0.46
C ALA A 380 -5.64 16.63 -0.80
N ASP A 381 -5.37 17.17 -1.99
CA ASP A 381 -4.01 17.55 -2.41
C ASP A 381 -3.51 18.74 -1.59
N GLY A 382 -2.21 18.81 -1.31
CA GLY A 382 -1.59 19.90 -0.56
C GLY A 382 -0.33 20.45 -1.23
N LYS A 383 -0.13 21.76 -1.16
CA LYS A 383 1.10 22.40 -1.68
C LYS A 383 2.36 22.04 -0.88
N LYS A 384 2.19 21.66 0.40
CA LYS A 384 3.22 21.06 1.27
C LYS A 384 2.95 19.57 1.44
N ASP A 385 2.04 19.21 2.34
CA ASP A 385 1.78 17.81 2.69
C ASP A 385 0.38 17.40 2.22
N GLY A 386 0.25 16.18 1.71
CA GLY A 386 -1.06 15.63 1.32
C GLY A 386 -1.98 15.42 2.53
N GLY A 387 -3.28 15.53 2.29
CA GLY A 387 -4.31 15.34 3.30
C GLY A 387 -4.72 13.88 3.49
N LEU A 388 -6.00 13.69 3.86
CA LEU A 388 -6.60 12.38 4.10
C LEU A 388 -7.81 12.17 3.18
N VAL A 389 -7.86 11.06 2.45
CA VAL A 389 -9.07 10.59 1.74
C VAL A 389 -9.43 9.20 2.26
N VAL A 390 -10.69 8.98 2.62
CA VAL A 390 -11.21 7.68 3.10
C VAL A 390 -12.48 7.32 2.36
N ALA A 391 -12.55 6.09 1.84
CA ALA A 391 -13.79 5.44 1.43
C ALA A 391 -13.93 4.13 2.23
N TRP A 392 -14.83 4.12 3.21
CA TRP A 392 -14.92 3.05 4.22
C TRP A 392 -16.37 2.57 4.44
N SER A 393 -16.56 1.32 4.88
CA SER A 393 -17.84 0.82 5.38
C SER A 393 -17.67 -0.38 6.33
N ASP A 394 -18.63 -0.53 7.24
CA ASP A 394 -18.75 -1.66 8.18
C ASP A 394 -19.22 -2.97 7.50
N GLY A 395 -19.46 -2.92 6.20
CA GLY A 395 -19.91 -4.04 5.37
C GLY A 395 -19.15 -4.04 4.06
N LYS A 396 -19.77 -3.51 2.99
CA LYS A 396 -19.23 -3.63 1.63
C LYS A 396 -18.82 -2.30 1.00
N THR A 397 -17.54 -2.15 0.71
CA THR A 397 -16.98 -1.02 -0.04
C THR A 397 -16.71 -1.42 -1.50
N ARG A 398 -17.12 -0.58 -2.45
CA ARG A 398 -16.78 -0.68 -3.87
C ARG A 398 -16.08 0.60 -4.34
N PHE A 399 -14.87 0.47 -4.87
CA PHE A 399 -14.06 1.59 -5.31
C PHE A 399 -13.64 1.47 -6.79
N ALA A 400 -14.00 2.47 -7.59
CA ALA A 400 -13.67 2.58 -9.00
C ALA A 400 -13.33 4.03 -9.43
N GLY A 401 -13.33 4.98 -8.49
CA GLY A 401 -13.07 6.40 -8.75
C GLY A 401 -11.60 6.80 -8.64
N GLU A 402 -11.39 8.10 -8.57
CA GLU A 402 -10.10 8.74 -8.32
C GLU A 402 -10.02 9.22 -6.86
N ALA A 403 -8.94 8.87 -6.15
CA ALA A 403 -8.59 9.45 -4.86
C ALA A 403 -7.18 10.08 -4.93
N SER A 404 -7.06 11.33 -4.49
CA SER A 404 -5.81 12.09 -4.61
C SER A 404 -5.47 12.77 -3.28
N ALA A 405 -4.27 12.52 -2.79
CA ALA A 405 -3.72 13.12 -1.57
C ALA A 405 -2.24 13.49 -1.79
N LYS A 406 -1.94 14.22 -2.87
CA LYS A 406 -0.58 14.63 -3.22
C LYS A 406 0.00 15.64 -2.25
N GLY A 407 1.33 15.67 -2.11
CA GLY A 407 2.06 16.71 -1.40
C GLY A 407 3.28 17.23 -2.16
N GLY A 408 3.51 18.54 -2.16
CA GLY A 408 4.76 19.13 -2.66
C GLY A 408 6.01 18.77 -1.83
N ILE A 409 5.84 18.20 -0.64
CA ILE A 409 6.88 17.68 0.26
C ILE A 409 6.58 16.22 0.59
N LYS A 410 5.56 15.94 1.42
CA LYS A 410 5.16 14.58 1.79
C LYS A 410 3.78 14.22 1.24
N GLY A 411 3.62 13.06 0.62
CA GLY A 411 2.31 12.54 0.22
C GLY A 411 1.41 12.21 1.41
N GLY A 412 0.09 12.29 1.19
CA GLY A 412 -0.93 12.07 2.20
C GLY A 412 -1.32 10.61 2.37
N MET A 413 -2.47 10.39 3.01
CA MET A 413 -3.04 9.07 3.25
C MET A 413 -4.33 8.90 2.43
N VAL A 414 -4.44 7.76 1.73
CA VAL A 414 -5.69 7.32 1.10
C VAL A 414 -6.07 5.96 1.68
N GLU A 415 -7.32 5.80 2.09
CA GLU A 415 -7.87 4.50 2.49
C GLU A 415 -9.07 4.13 1.63
N THR A 416 -9.11 2.88 1.16
CA THR A 416 -10.30 2.29 0.53
C THR A 416 -10.52 0.89 1.10
N SER A 417 -11.36 0.78 2.14
CA SER A 417 -11.46 -0.40 3.02
C SER A 417 -12.91 -0.70 3.42
N GLY A 418 -13.12 -1.81 4.12
CA GLY A 418 -14.41 -2.25 4.64
C GLY A 418 -14.47 -3.77 4.64
N LYS A 419 -15.31 -4.39 5.48
CA LYS A 419 -15.26 -5.85 5.75
C LYS A 419 -15.15 -6.72 4.49
N SER A 420 -15.92 -6.40 3.44
CA SER A 420 -15.60 -6.81 2.07
C SER A 420 -15.31 -5.61 1.16
N LEU A 421 -14.38 -5.79 0.22
CA LEU A 421 -13.79 -4.70 -0.57
C LEU A 421 -13.61 -5.09 -2.03
N GLY A 422 -14.35 -4.45 -2.93
CA GLY A 422 -14.15 -4.56 -4.38
C GLY A 422 -13.44 -3.34 -4.96
N VAL A 423 -12.18 -3.48 -5.41
CA VAL A 423 -11.43 -2.41 -6.10
C VAL A 423 -11.24 -2.80 -7.58
N SER A 424 -11.83 -2.02 -8.49
CA SER A 424 -11.77 -2.31 -9.93
C SER A 424 -10.51 -1.78 -10.62
N ALA A 425 -10.16 -2.33 -11.79
CA ALA A 425 -9.07 -1.85 -12.65
C ALA A 425 -9.19 -0.37 -13.13
N ASP A 426 -10.34 0.28 -12.91
CA ASP A 426 -10.54 1.71 -13.18
C ASP A 426 -10.12 2.62 -12.01
N ALA A 427 -9.93 2.08 -10.80
CA ALA A 427 -9.55 2.84 -9.62
C ALA A 427 -8.18 3.52 -9.80
N ARG A 428 -8.08 4.80 -9.43
CA ARG A 428 -6.81 5.55 -9.45
C ARG A 428 -6.57 6.17 -8.09
N VAL A 429 -5.41 5.88 -7.51
CA VAL A 429 -4.97 6.48 -6.25
C VAL A 429 -3.63 7.15 -6.46
N ASP A 430 -3.52 8.41 -6.05
CA ASP A 430 -2.33 9.24 -6.19
C ASP A 430 -1.94 9.85 -4.84
N THR A 431 -0.95 9.25 -4.20
CA THR A 431 -0.36 9.65 -2.92
C THR A 431 1.02 10.28 -3.12
N SER A 432 1.31 10.83 -4.30
CA SER A 432 2.67 11.25 -4.63
C SER A 432 3.18 12.45 -3.83
N GLY A 433 4.42 12.34 -3.36
CA GLY A 433 5.15 13.38 -2.62
C GLY A 433 6.33 13.95 -3.41
N GLY A 434 6.75 15.18 -3.06
CA GLY A 434 7.95 15.81 -3.63
C GLY A 434 9.28 15.35 -3.02
N LYS A 435 9.26 14.74 -1.82
CA LYS A 435 10.41 14.16 -1.11
C LYS A 435 10.15 12.80 -0.47
N GLN A 436 8.91 12.56 -0.03
CA GLN A 436 8.49 11.30 0.59
C GLN A 436 7.09 10.93 0.09
N SER A 437 6.91 9.70 -0.38
CA SER A 437 5.62 9.12 -0.73
C SER A 437 4.61 9.19 0.42
N GLY A 438 3.34 9.30 0.03
CA GLY A 438 2.22 8.94 0.88
C GLY A 438 1.84 7.47 0.72
N THR A 439 0.74 7.06 1.33
CA THR A 439 0.35 5.65 1.44
C THR A 439 -1.09 5.44 1.03
N TRP A 440 -1.34 4.40 0.25
CA TRP A 440 -2.68 3.86 0.00
C TRP A 440 -2.89 2.59 0.82
N LEU A 441 -3.94 2.58 1.65
CA LEU A 441 -4.32 1.48 2.51
C LEU A 441 -5.59 0.78 2.00
N LEU A 442 -5.54 -0.55 1.98
CA LEU A 442 -6.68 -1.47 1.92
C LEU A 442 -6.71 -2.25 3.25
N ASP A 443 -7.88 -2.38 3.90
CA ASP A 443 -8.04 -3.08 5.19
C ASP A 443 -9.40 -3.81 5.34
N PRO A 444 -9.75 -4.78 4.48
CA PRO A 444 -10.91 -5.67 4.65
C PRO A 444 -10.61 -6.90 5.55
N ASP A 445 -11.56 -7.82 5.66
CA ASP A 445 -11.35 -9.07 6.41
C ASP A 445 -10.52 -10.08 5.59
N GLU A 446 -10.85 -10.32 4.33
CA GLU A 446 -10.02 -11.06 3.35
C GLU A 446 -9.75 -10.20 2.10
N VAL A 447 -8.55 -10.35 1.50
CA VAL A 447 -8.21 -9.76 0.20
C VAL A 447 -7.89 -10.85 -0.82
N ARG A 448 -8.54 -10.80 -1.98
CA ARG A 448 -8.09 -11.49 -3.20
C ARG A 448 -7.65 -10.48 -4.27
N ILE A 449 -6.45 -10.64 -4.81
CA ILE A 449 -5.91 -9.80 -5.90
C ILE A 449 -6.06 -10.56 -7.23
N THR A 450 -6.86 -10.02 -8.14
CA THR A 450 -7.19 -10.62 -9.45
C THR A 450 -6.99 -9.63 -10.61
N GLU A 451 -7.15 -10.09 -11.86
CA GLU A 451 -6.97 -9.27 -13.06
C GLU A 451 -7.87 -8.02 -13.07
N ALA A 452 -9.19 -8.24 -13.12
CA ALA A 452 -10.17 -7.17 -13.25
C ALA A 452 -10.52 -6.48 -11.92
N GLY A 453 -10.41 -7.22 -10.81
CA GLY A 453 -10.95 -6.81 -9.52
C GLY A 453 -12.46 -6.53 -9.55
N GLY A 454 -12.95 -5.87 -8.50
CA GLY A 454 -14.38 -5.61 -8.32
C GLY A 454 -15.14 -6.84 -7.82
N GLY A 455 -16.46 -6.69 -7.62
CA GLY A 455 -17.23 -7.67 -6.86
C GLY A 455 -16.84 -7.60 -5.39
N ASP A 456 -15.88 -8.44 -4.98
CA ASP A 456 -15.20 -8.51 -3.68
C ASP A 456 -13.66 -8.68 -3.84
N ASP A 457 -13.15 -8.56 -5.08
CA ASP A 457 -11.72 -8.66 -5.40
C ASP A 457 -11.07 -7.27 -5.57
N VAL A 458 -9.75 -7.21 -5.40
CA VAL A 458 -8.89 -6.07 -5.72
C VAL A 458 -8.18 -6.30 -7.06
N SER A 459 -8.20 -5.32 -7.97
CA SER A 459 -7.48 -5.41 -9.23
C SER A 459 -5.98 -5.18 -9.06
N ARG A 460 -5.14 -6.08 -9.58
CA ARG A 460 -3.69 -5.87 -9.66
C ARG A 460 -3.31 -4.59 -10.42
N ALA A 461 -4.09 -4.19 -11.43
CA ALA A 461 -3.82 -2.99 -12.22
C ALA A 461 -4.05 -1.70 -11.43
N ALA A 462 -4.88 -1.74 -10.37
CA ALA A 462 -5.02 -0.63 -9.44
C ALA A 462 -3.80 -0.54 -8.50
N ILE A 463 -3.29 -1.67 -7.99
CA ILE A 463 -2.06 -1.75 -7.18
C ILE A 463 -0.84 -1.25 -7.99
N GLU A 464 -0.69 -1.72 -9.22
CA GLU A 464 0.34 -1.26 -10.18
C GLU A 464 0.28 0.26 -10.42
N ALA A 465 -0.91 0.85 -10.44
CA ALA A 465 -1.08 2.30 -10.55
C ALA A 465 -0.74 3.04 -9.25
N GLY A 466 -1.09 2.48 -8.08
CA GLY A 466 -0.78 3.05 -6.77
C GLY A 466 0.73 3.16 -6.52
N LEU A 467 1.48 2.09 -6.82
CA LEU A 467 2.94 1.99 -6.64
C LEU A 467 3.74 3.03 -7.45
N LYS A 468 3.17 3.59 -8.52
CA LYS A 468 3.74 4.73 -9.27
C LYS A 468 3.74 6.04 -8.48
N SER A 469 2.82 6.19 -7.53
CA SER A 469 2.64 7.40 -6.74
C SER A 469 3.29 7.31 -5.34
N GLY A 470 3.17 6.16 -4.69
CA GLY A 470 3.66 5.93 -3.34
C GLY A 470 3.43 4.50 -2.86
N ASP A 471 3.48 4.29 -1.55
CA ASP A 471 3.41 2.95 -0.95
C ASP A 471 1.98 2.39 -0.98
N VAL A 472 1.84 1.08 -1.19
CA VAL A 472 0.54 0.39 -1.20
C VAL A 472 0.54 -0.68 -0.11
N ILE A 473 -0.29 -0.48 0.91
CA ILE A 473 -0.49 -1.42 2.02
C ILE A 473 -1.79 -2.17 1.78
N VAL A 474 -1.66 -3.47 1.52
CA VAL A 474 -2.75 -4.44 1.51
C VAL A 474 -2.75 -5.12 2.87
N GLN A 475 -3.60 -4.65 3.78
CA GLN A 475 -3.85 -5.29 5.07
C GLN A 475 -5.09 -6.19 4.96
N ALA A 476 -5.13 -7.30 5.70
CA ALA A 476 -6.32 -8.14 5.87
C ALA A 476 -6.39 -8.69 7.30
N LYS A 477 -7.59 -8.99 7.79
CA LYS A 477 -7.77 -9.65 9.11
C LYS A 477 -7.64 -11.17 9.07
N GLU A 478 -7.82 -11.82 7.92
CA GLU A 478 -7.79 -13.29 7.83
C GLU A 478 -6.88 -13.83 6.73
N LYS A 479 -6.84 -13.19 5.56
CA LYS A 479 -6.09 -13.74 4.42
C LYS A 479 -5.79 -12.72 3.33
N ILE A 480 -4.65 -12.91 2.66
CA ILE A 480 -4.30 -12.25 1.40
C ILE A 480 -3.99 -13.33 0.36
N ILE A 481 -4.63 -13.28 -0.81
CA ILE A 481 -4.40 -14.21 -1.92
C ILE A 481 -4.02 -13.41 -3.17
N VAL A 482 -2.79 -13.60 -3.67
CA VAL A 482 -2.29 -13.00 -4.92
C VAL A 482 -2.49 -14.00 -6.06
N ASP A 483 -3.57 -13.83 -6.82
CA ASP A 483 -3.98 -14.74 -7.90
C ASP A 483 -3.69 -14.23 -9.32
N ALA A 484 -3.29 -12.96 -9.47
CA ALA A 484 -2.94 -12.33 -10.73
C ALA A 484 -1.53 -11.69 -10.69
N PRO A 485 -0.80 -11.61 -11.83
CA PRO A 485 0.60 -11.20 -11.85
C PRO A 485 0.76 -9.69 -11.66
N ILE A 486 1.24 -9.23 -10.51
CA ILE A 486 1.49 -7.80 -10.25
C ILE A 486 2.78 -7.39 -10.98
N VAL A 487 2.71 -6.51 -11.98
CA VAL A 487 3.87 -6.10 -12.80
C VAL A 487 4.10 -4.59 -12.78
N ALA A 488 4.73 -4.11 -11.70
CA ALA A 488 5.08 -2.71 -11.50
C ALA A 488 6.41 -2.35 -12.21
N LYS A 489 6.33 -2.06 -13.51
CA LYS A 489 7.45 -1.58 -14.36
C LYS A 489 8.03 -0.22 -13.93
N GLU A 490 7.21 0.59 -13.28
CA GLU A 490 7.53 1.93 -12.79
C GLU A 490 7.00 2.03 -11.36
N VAL A 491 7.81 2.55 -10.44
CA VAL A 491 7.42 2.81 -9.04
C VAL A 491 7.99 4.15 -8.59
N LYS A 492 7.41 4.75 -7.53
CA LYS A 492 8.01 5.94 -6.90
C LYS A 492 9.39 5.59 -6.33
N GLN A 493 10.38 6.46 -6.51
CA GLN A 493 11.78 6.23 -6.15
C GLN A 493 12.25 7.03 -4.93
N ASP A 494 11.33 7.38 -4.03
CA ASP A 494 11.65 8.06 -2.78
C ASP A 494 12.29 7.06 -1.80
N ASN A 495 13.34 7.46 -1.08
CA ASN A 495 14.00 6.72 0.00
C ASN A 495 14.38 5.24 -0.25
N GLY A 496 14.46 4.79 -1.51
CA GLY A 496 14.82 3.41 -1.87
C GLY A 496 13.73 2.62 -2.59
N GLY A 497 12.63 3.26 -3.00
CA GLY A 497 11.60 2.67 -3.86
C GLY A 497 10.30 2.35 -3.12
N ALA A 498 9.16 2.56 -3.78
CA ALA A 498 7.84 2.31 -3.20
C ALA A 498 7.68 0.83 -2.79
N THR A 499 6.99 0.61 -1.69
CA THR A 499 6.78 -0.71 -1.11
C THR A 499 5.36 -1.20 -1.38
N LEU A 500 5.26 -2.46 -1.83
CA LEU A 500 4.04 -3.24 -1.67
C LEU A 500 4.10 -3.96 -0.32
N ALA A 501 3.18 -3.64 0.59
CA ALA A 501 3.05 -4.32 1.86
C ALA A 501 1.86 -5.30 1.81
N LEU A 502 2.06 -6.55 2.23
CA LEU A 502 1.01 -7.56 2.40
C LEU A 502 0.97 -7.95 3.90
N LEU A 503 -0.03 -7.45 4.64
CA LEU A 503 -0.11 -7.55 6.10
C LEU A 503 -1.33 -8.40 6.51
N ALA A 504 -1.14 -9.65 6.91
CA ALA A 504 -2.22 -10.59 7.23
C ALA A 504 -2.32 -10.85 8.75
N ASN A 505 -3.20 -10.08 9.41
CA ASN A 505 -3.30 -9.95 10.86
C ASN A 505 -4.39 -10.85 11.46
N GLY A 506 -4.27 -12.17 11.24
CA GLY A 506 -5.21 -13.18 11.71
C GLY A 506 -4.99 -13.67 13.12
N LYS A 507 -5.73 -14.72 13.49
CA LYS A 507 -5.49 -15.44 14.73
C LYS A 507 -4.18 -16.21 14.59
N VAL A 508 -3.21 -15.88 15.43
CA VAL A 508 -1.98 -16.67 15.62
C VAL A 508 -2.36 -18.06 16.15
N LYS A 509 -1.61 -19.09 15.77
CA LYS A 509 -1.67 -20.43 16.40
C LYS A 509 -0.49 -20.61 17.36
N PRO A 510 -0.59 -21.52 18.34
CA PRO A 510 0.52 -21.93 19.18
C PRO A 510 1.81 -22.32 18.46
N VAL A 511 2.90 -22.14 19.18
CA VAL A 511 4.16 -22.85 18.95
C VAL A 511 4.01 -24.32 19.38
N GLU A 512 3.69 -25.20 18.42
CA GLU A 512 3.72 -26.66 18.63
C GLU A 512 5.15 -27.21 18.76
N THR A 513 5.32 -28.44 19.25
CA THR A 513 6.62 -29.15 19.19
C THR A 513 7.03 -29.48 17.76
N TYR A 514 8.28 -29.16 17.37
CA TYR A 514 8.89 -29.63 16.13
C TYR A 514 9.69 -30.91 16.37
N GLU A 515 9.03 -32.06 16.21
CA GLU A 515 9.70 -33.36 16.08
C GLU A 515 9.46 -33.90 14.66
N PRO A 516 10.45 -33.82 13.74
CA PRO A 516 10.25 -34.22 12.35
C PRO A 516 10.20 -35.75 12.22
N ALA A 517 9.21 -36.26 11.48
CA ALA A 517 9.05 -37.70 11.31
C ALA A 517 10.19 -38.28 10.42
N PRO A 518 10.91 -39.33 10.85
CA PRO A 518 12.04 -39.87 10.09
C PRO A 518 11.66 -40.25 8.65
N GLY A 519 12.37 -39.68 7.67
CA GLY A 519 12.16 -39.95 6.24
C GLY A 519 11.06 -39.13 5.57
N THR A 520 10.41 -38.20 6.27
CA THR A 520 9.48 -37.21 5.67
C THR A 520 10.23 -35.95 5.21
N SER A 521 9.64 -35.20 4.27
CA SER A 521 10.20 -33.92 3.82
C SER A 521 9.88 -32.79 4.81
N ALA A 522 10.73 -31.75 4.84
CA ALA A 522 10.50 -30.56 5.67
C ALA A 522 9.12 -29.93 5.41
N TYR A 523 8.70 -29.87 4.13
CA TYR A 523 7.36 -29.44 3.72
C TYR A 523 6.22 -30.21 4.40
N ALA A 524 6.39 -31.53 4.65
CA ALA A 524 5.38 -32.36 5.30
C ALA A 524 5.41 -32.26 6.85
N ASN A 525 6.54 -31.86 7.44
CA ASN A 525 6.67 -31.58 8.87
C ASN A 525 6.27 -30.14 9.24
N ALA A 526 6.31 -29.21 8.27
CA ALA A 526 5.94 -27.82 8.46
C ALA A 526 4.50 -27.68 8.95
N LYS A 527 4.34 -27.22 10.20
CA LYS A 527 3.03 -26.92 10.78
C LYS A 527 2.39 -25.78 10.00
N ARG A 528 1.12 -25.94 9.65
CA ARG A 528 0.38 -25.04 8.76
C ARG A 528 -0.58 -24.14 9.55
N ASN A 529 -0.40 -22.84 9.46
CA ASN A 529 -1.37 -21.85 9.92
C ASN A 529 -2.01 -21.10 8.74
N ASP A 530 -3.19 -21.54 8.31
CA ASP A 530 -3.97 -20.89 7.24
C ASP A 530 -4.66 -19.57 7.67
N SER A 531 -4.56 -19.17 8.95
CA SER A 531 -5.16 -17.96 9.55
C SER A 531 -4.15 -16.81 9.61
N GLY A 532 -4.46 -15.71 8.91
CA GLY A 532 -3.53 -14.62 8.64
C GLY A 532 -2.41 -15.02 7.69
N SER A 533 -2.72 -15.85 6.68
CA SER A 533 -1.76 -16.25 5.65
C SER A 533 -1.65 -15.24 4.51
N VAL A 534 -0.49 -15.20 3.88
CA VAL A 534 -0.29 -14.58 2.56
C VAL A 534 0.03 -15.68 1.54
N ILE A 535 -0.90 -15.93 0.63
CA ILE A 535 -0.79 -16.96 -0.41
C ILE A 535 -0.48 -16.31 -1.75
N ILE A 536 0.68 -16.60 -2.32
CA ILE A 536 1.14 -16.07 -3.60
C ILE A 536 1.08 -17.18 -4.64
N ASN A 537 0.20 -17.00 -5.63
CA ASN A 537 -0.07 -17.97 -6.69
C ASN A 537 0.30 -17.48 -8.11
N ALA A 538 0.83 -16.26 -8.20
CA ALA A 538 1.17 -15.56 -9.44
C ALA A 538 2.39 -14.64 -9.19
N PRO A 539 3.06 -14.14 -10.25
CA PRO A 539 4.24 -13.28 -10.09
C PRO A 539 3.99 -11.95 -9.35
N ILE A 540 5.03 -11.45 -8.67
CA ILE A 540 5.08 -10.10 -8.11
C ILE A 540 6.41 -9.46 -8.55
N LEU A 541 6.36 -8.66 -9.60
CA LEU A 541 7.52 -8.09 -10.29
C LEU A 541 7.52 -6.56 -10.11
N ILE A 542 8.45 -6.04 -9.32
CA ILE A 542 8.50 -4.63 -8.89
C ILE A 542 9.88 -4.06 -9.26
N LYS A 543 9.93 -3.22 -10.31
CA LYS A 543 11.21 -2.73 -10.86
C LYS A 543 11.87 -1.71 -9.93
N ASP A 544 12.84 -2.17 -9.13
CA ASP A 544 13.56 -1.37 -8.13
C ASP A 544 12.62 -0.71 -7.08
N GLY A 545 11.58 -1.44 -6.66
CA GLY A 545 10.77 -1.13 -5.48
C GLY A 545 10.98 -2.18 -4.38
N ASN A 546 10.13 -2.23 -3.36
CA ASN A 546 10.28 -3.15 -2.23
C ASN A 546 9.04 -4.04 -2.04
N LEU A 547 9.24 -5.23 -1.45
CA LEU A 547 8.16 -6.12 -1.01
C LEU A 547 8.30 -6.39 0.49
N PHE A 548 7.25 -6.08 1.25
CA PHE A 548 7.14 -6.35 2.67
C PHE A 548 5.95 -7.28 2.92
N ILE A 549 6.18 -8.40 3.60
CA ILE A 549 5.15 -9.35 4.01
C ILE A 549 5.27 -9.54 5.52
N ASP A 550 4.13 -9.45 6.21
CA ASP A 550 3.98 -9.73 7.64
C ASP A 550 2.69 -10.53 7.83
N ALA A 551 2.76 -11.69 8.48
CA ALA A 551 1.69 -12.69 8.48
C ALA A 551 1.60 -13.45 9.81
N THR A 552 0.44 -13.44 10.47
CA THR A 552 0.25 -14.28 11.67
C THR A 552 0.20 -15.78 11.34
N GLY A 553 -0.02 -16.12 10.07
CA GLY A 553 0.01 -17.48 9.53
C GLY A 553 1.08 -17.68 8.46
N ASP A 554 0.89 -18.70 7.62
CA ASP A 554 1.87 -19.11 6.62
C ASP A 554 2.04 -18.10 5.48
N VAL A 555 3.26 -18.03 4.93
CA VAL A 555 3.54 -17.37 3.65
C VAL A 555 3.86 -18.43 2.61
N LEU A 556 2.98 -18.59 1.63
CA LEU A 556 2.99 -19.71 0.69
C LEU A 556 3.34 -19.23 -0.72
N LEU A 557 4.47 -19.68 -1.25
CA LEU A 557 4.92 -19.39 -2.61
C LEU A 557 4.61 -20.59 -3.51
N ASN A 558 3.46 -20.55 -4.17
CA ASN A 558 2.91 -21.70 -4.90
C ASN A 558 3.32 -21.76 -6.37
N ASN A 559 3.37 -22.98 -6.91
CA ASN A 559 3.48 -23.29 -8.33
C ASN A 559 2.24 -24.09 -8.76
N ARG A 560 1.26 -23.40 -9.36
CA ARG A 560 0.00 -24.01 -9.81
C ARG A 560 0.01 -24.45 -11.27
N SER A 561 1.03 -24.09 -12.05
CA SER A 561 1.02 -24.25 -13.51
C SER A 561 2.41 -24.36 -14.12
N ALA A 562 2.48 -25.10 -15.23
CA ALA A 562 3.64 -25.04 -16.12
C ALA A 562 3.85 -23.64 -16.72
N ASP A 563 2.80 -22.82 -16.81
CA ASP A 563 2.89 -21.38 -17.14
C ASP A 563 3.47 -20.58 -15.96
N TYR A 564 4.46 -19.74 -16.22
CA TYR A 564 5.07 -18.84 -15.24
C TYR A 564 4.07 -17.86 -14.61
N PHE A 565 3.00 -17.47 -15.30
CA PHE A 565 1.94 -16.63 -14.72
C PHE A 565 1.17 -17.33 -13.58
N GLY A 566 1.22 -18.66 -13.49
CA GLY A 566 0.64 -19.45 -12.40
C GLY A 566 1.62 -19.82 -11.29
N ARG A 567 2.73 -19.08 -11.13
CA ARG A 567 3.78 -19.34 -10.14
C ARG A 567 4.17 -18.10 -9.37
N ALA A 568 4.53 -18.25 -8.10
CA ALA A 568 5.13 -17.20 -7.28
C ALA A 568 6.56 -16.83 -7.73
N ILE A 569 6.69 -16.06 -8.81
CA ILE A 569 7.98 -15.47 -9.23
C ILE A 569 8.02 -14.04 -8.73
N ILE A 570 8.87 -13.80 -7.73
CA ILE A 570 8.99 -12.52 -7.04
C ILE A 570 10.34 -11.90 -7.41
N ASP A 571 10.31 -10.70 -8.00
CA ASP A 571 11.52 -9.92 -8.33
C ASP A 571 11.32 -8.47 -7.91
N VAL A 572 12.21 -7.96 -7.05
CA VAL A 572 12.24 -6.54 -6.59
C VAL A 572 13.45 -5.75 -7.11
N GLY A 573 14.25 -6.34 -8.00
CA GLY A 573 15.49 -5.76 -8.51
C GLY A 573 16.48 -5.44 -7.40
N LYS A 574 16.81 -4.16 -7.23
CA LYS A 574 17.71 -3.65 -6.17
C LYS A 574 17.07 -3.58 -4.77
N GLY A 575 15.76 -3.84 -4.66
CA GLY A 575 15.01 -3.70 -3.43
C GLY A 575 15.27 -4.76 -2.36
N VAL A 576 14.58 -4.59 -1.25
CA VAL A 576 14.47 -5.55 -0.15
C VAL A 576 13.21 -6.40 -0.35
N ILE A 577 13.37 -7.71 -0.20
CA ILE A 577 12.25 -8.60 0.16
C ILE A 577 12.34 -8.83 1.68
N TRP A 578 11.28 -8.49 2.39
CA TRP A 578 11.09 -8.81 3.80
C TRP A 578 9.87 -9.71 3.93
N ILE A 579 10.02 -10.85 4.60
CA ILE A 579 8.93 -11.77 4.92
C ILE A 579 9.04 -12.13 6.39
N ASP A 580 8.00 -11.78 7.15
CA ASP A 580 7.89 -12.05 8.56
C ASP A 580 6.65 -12.89 8.85
N THR A 581 6.76 -13.83 9.79
CA THR A 581 5.60 -14.57 10.30
C THR A 581 5.68 -14.77 11.80
N SER A 582 4.54 -15.13 12.40
CA SER A 582 4.48 -15.62 13.78
C SER A 582 5.39 -16.84 14.02
N HIS A 583 5.60 -17.18 15.29
CA HIS A 583 6.36 -18.35 15.73
C HIS A 583 5.72 -19.71 15.35
N SER A 584 4.55 -19.71 14.71
CA SER A 584 3.81 -20.90 14.23
C SER A 584 3.49 -20.88 12.73
N GLY A 585 3.39 -19.71 12.10
CA GLY A 585 3.34 -19.58 10.65
C GLY A 585 4.67 -20.01 10.02
N SER A 586 4.62 -20.66 8.86
CA SER A 586 5.82 -21.07 8.12
C SER A 586 5.94 -20.35 6.77
N ILE A 587 7.17 -20.00 6.37
CA ILE A 587 7.47 -19.53 5.02
C ILE A 587 7.79 -20.76 4.17
N ILE A 588 6.96 -21.05 3.16
CA ILE A 588 7.04 -22.31 2.39
C ILE A 588 7.07 -22.03 0.88
N GLN A 589 8.08 -22.57 0.20
CA GLN A 589 8.29 -22.41 -1.24
C GLN A 589 8.15 -23.71 -2.02
N GLN A 590 7.27 -23.72 -3.03
CA GLN A 590 7.17 -24.84 -3.97
C GLN A 590 8.23 -24.73 -5.09
N GLN A 591 8.74 -25.87 -5.55
CA GLN A 591 9.75 -25.92 -6.63
C GLN A 591 9.22 -25.28 -7.93
N GLY A 592 10.11 -24.56 -8.64
CA GLY A 592 9.75 -23.84 -9.87
C GLY A 592 9.21 -22.41 -9.67
N THR A 593 9.16 -21.93 -8.43
CA THR A 593 8.94 -20.52 -8.03
C THR A 593 10.29 -19.81 -7.77
N ALA A 594 10.30 -18.50 -7.51
CA ALA A 594 11.55 -17.77 -7.22
C ALA A 594 11.38 -16.55 -6.31
N LEU A 595 12.37 -16.30 -5.45
CA LEU A 595 12.59 -15.07 -4.68
C LEU A 595 13.86 -14.37 -5.20
N ILE A 596 13.74 -13.13 -5.67
CA ILE A 596 14.82 -12.39 -6.33
C ILE A 596 14.88 -10.94 -5.83
N GLY A 597 15.96 -10.57 -5.16
CA GLY A 597 16.23 -9.20 -4.72
C GLY A 597 17.70 -8.98 -4.37
N ASP A 598 18.11 -7.73 -4.08
CA ASP A 598 19.48 -7.46 -3.60
C ASP A 598 19.67 -7.95 -2.16
N LYS A 599 18.59 -7.88 -1.37
CA LYS A 599 18.53 -8.27 0.05
C LYS A 599 17.26 -9.04 0.35
N LEU A 600 17.38 -10.07 1.19
CA LEU A 600 16.29 -10.91 1.66
C LEU A 600 16.35 -11.02 3.19
N ALA A 601 15.24 -10.72 3.86
CA ALA A 601 15.02 -10.91 5.29
C ALA A 601 13.83 -11.87 5.49
N VAL A 602 14.02 -12.97 6.22
CA VAL A 602 13.00 -14.04 6.37
C VAL A 602 12.91 -14.59 7.79
N ARG A 603 11.77 -14.44 8.47
CA ARG A 603 11.51 -15.02 9.80
C ARG A 603 10.18 -15.78 9.82
N GLY A 604 10.16 -16.92 10.52
CA GLY A 604 8.95 -17.69 10.81
C GLY A 604 9.26 -18.97 11.59
N ALA A 605 8.28 -19.84 11.81
CA ALA A 605 8.47 -21.14 12.46
C ALA A 605 9.50 -21.99 11.69
N SER A 606 9.17 -22.34 10.45
CA SER A 606 10.07 -22.92 9.46
C SER A 606 10.24 -21.97 8.27
N VAL A 607 11.42 -21.99 7.66
CA VAL A 607 11.76 -21.20 6.46
C VAL A 607 12.25 -22.16 5.39
N LEU A 608 11.37 -22.57 4.49
CA LEU A 608 11.59 -23.64 3.49
C LEU A 608 11.62 -23.04 2.08
N LEU A 609 12.76 -22.44 1.73
CA LEU A 609 13.02 -21.70 0.50
C LEU A 609 13.94 -22.49 -0.44
N GLU A 610 13.53 -23.71 -0.76
CA GLU A 610 14.35 -24.74 -1.42
C GLU A 610 14.48 -24.60 -2.94
N SER A 611 13.92 -23.55 -3.57
CA SER A 611 14.00 -23.36 -5.02
C SER A 611 15.39 -22.85 -5.45
N ALA A 612 16.09 -23.63 -6.28
CA ALA A 612 17.37 -23.21 -6.85
C ALA A 612 17.27 -21.95 -7.74
N LEU A 613 16.07 -21.49 -8.08
CA LEU A 613 15.82 -20.31 -8.91
C LEU A 613 15.97 -18.98 -8.14
N ASN A 614 16.03 -19.02 -6.80
CA ASN A 614 16.19 -17.82 -5.98
C ASN A 614 17.53 -17.10 -6.22
N TYR A 615 17.61 -15.84 -5.83
CA TYR A 615 18.84 -15.06 -5.75
C TYR A 615 18.74 -13.98 -4.66
N THR A 616 19.79 -13.81 -3.85
CA THR A 616 20.00 -12.60 -3.06
C THR A 616 21.50 -12.32 -2.88
N GLY A 617 21.87 -11.05 -2.69
CA GLY A 617 23.23 -10.64 -2.31
C GLY A 617 23.46 -10.70 -0.80
N THR A 618 22.46 -10.30 -0.02
CA THR A 618 22.44 -10.42 1.45
C THR A 618 21.25 -11.25 1.91
N LEU A 619 21.48 -12.23 2.79
CA LEU A 619 20.44 -13.02 3.45
C LEU A 619 20.53 -12.84 4.97
N ALA A 620 19.44 -12.41 5.58
CA ALA A 620 19.23 -12.51 7.02
C ALA A 620 17.96 -13.32 7.30
N GLY A 621 17.92 -14.05 8.41
CA GLY A 621 16.69 -14.75 8.78
C GLY A 621 16.76 -15.69 9.98
N ARG A 622 15.60 -16.18 10.40
CA ARG A 622 15.47 -17.09 11.54
C ARG A 622 14.29 -18.05 11.36
N ALA A 623 14.56 -19.35 11.44
CA ALA A 623 13.53 -20.34 11.75
C ALA A 623 13.43 -20.45 13.28
N SER A 624 12.32 -20.06 13.87
CA SER A 624 12.14 -20.07 15.34
C SER A 624 11.69 -21.43 15.88
N ASN A 625 11.09 -22.26 15.04
CA ASN A 625 10.55 -23.57 15.41
C ASN A 625 10.46 -24.52 14.21
N GLY A 626 11.62 -25.02 13.76
CA GLY A 626 11.72 -25.98 12.67
C GLY A 626 13.06 -25.95 11.94
N GLU A 627 12.99 -25.88 10.61
CA GLU A 627 14.15 -25.91 9.72
C GLU A 627 14.30 -24.59 8.95
N PHE A 628 15.54 -24.15 8.77
CA PHE A 628 15.89 -23.07 7.84
C PHE A 628 16.62 -23.68 6.65
N LYS A 629 16.00 -23.60 5.47
CA LYS A 629 16.49 -24.13 4.21
C LYS A 629 16.42 -23.04 3.15
N PHE A 630 17.57 -22.65 2.60
CA PHE A 630 17.66 -21.68 1.52
C PHE A 630 18.52 -22.22 0.38
N ASN A 631 17.94 -22.31 -0.81
CA ASN A 631 18.63 -22.69 -2.03
C ASN A 631 18.63 -21.50 -2.99
N MET A 632 19.70 -21.32 -3.78
CA MET A 632 19.79 -20.25 -4.79
C MET A 632 20.70 -20.63 -5.95
N THR A 633 20.67 -19.80 -7.01
CA THR A 633 21.68 -19.82 -8.08
C THR A 633 22.23 -18.41 -8.33
N ASN A 634 23.56 -18.29 -8.36
CA ASN A 634 24.27 -17.04 -8.63
C ASN A 634 25.53 -17.25 -9.51
N ASN A 635 26.27 -16.16 -9.74
CA ASN A 635 27.52 -16.14 -10.51
C ASN A 635 28.74 -16.82 -9.82
N GLY A 636 28.58 -17.37 -8.61
CA GLY A 636 29.65 -17.92 -7.79
C GLY A 636 30.27 -16.93 -6.79
N GLU A 637 29.72 -15.72 -6.66
CA GLU A 637 30.02 -14.85 -5.52
C GLU A 637 29.54 -15.47 -4.19
N GLN A 638 30.22 -15.13 -3.09
CA GLN A 638 29.82 -15.54 -1.75
C GLN A 638 28.60 -14.74 -1.28
N LEU A 639 27.58 -15.44 -0.77
CA LEU A 639 26.44 -14.85 -0.07
C LEU A 639 26.91 -14.12 1.21
N ASP A 640 26.44 -12.89 1.42
CA ASP A 640 26.58 -12.21 2.70
C ASP A 640 25.45 -12.61 3.66
N THR A 641 25.79 -13.37 4.71
CA THR A 641 24.90 -13.69 5.83
C THR A 641 25.20 -12.89 7.10
N ARG A 642 26.10 -11.91 7.03
CA ARG A 642 26.62 -11.15 8.17
C ARG A 642 26.11 -9.72 8.24
N SER A 643 25.83 -9.08 7.11
CA SER A 643 25.21 -7.75 7.08
C SER A 643 23.77 -7.80 7.59
N ALA A 644 23.35 -6.72 8.25
CA ALA A 644 21.95 -6.55 8.65
C ALA A 644 21.11 -6.05 7.47
N VAL A 645 19.95 -6.67 7.26
CA VAL A 645 18.88 -6.16 6.39
C VAL A 645 17.93 -5.34 7.27
N THR A 646 17.51 -4.17 6.78
CA THR A 646 16.52 -3.30 7.44
C THR A 646 15.20 -3.40 6.68
N ALA A 647 14.08 -3.40 7.41
CA ALA A 647 12.75 -3.42 6.82
C ALA A 647 12.46 -2.11 6.03
N PRO A 648 11.72 -2.18 4.90
CA PRO A 648 11.19 -1.00 4.22
C PRO A 648 10.29 -0.10 5.09
N PHE A 649 9.66 -0.67 6.12
CA PHE A 649 8.86 0.05 7.12
C PHE A 649 9.43 -0.12 8.53
N GLY A 650 9.14 0.82 9.43
CA GLY A 650 9.56 0.75 10.83
C GLY A 650 11.05 1.05 11.03
N GLN A 651 11.66 0.39 12.02
CA GLN A 651 13.11 0.44 12.30
C GLN A 651 13.71 -0.97 12.44
N ASP A 652 12.97 -2.00 12.03
CA ASP A 652 13.29 -3.39 12.32
C ASP A 652 14.43 -3.89 11.43
N ARG A 653 15.28 -4.74 12.02
CA ARG A 653 16.52 -5.21 11.40
C ARG A 653 16.77 -6.67 11.72
N MET A 654 16.98 -7.49 10.69
CA MET A 654 17.43 -8.87 10.82
C MET A 654 18.91 -8.97 10.44
N GLN A 655 19.66 -9.81 11.16
CA GLN A 655 21.08 -10.05 10.90
C GLN A 655 21.44 -11.50 11.26
N GLY A 656 22.33 -12.12 10.49
CA GLY A 656 22.66 -13.53 10.68
C GLY A 656 21.61 -14.47 10.07
N VAL A 657 21.91 -15.77 10.09
CA VAL A 657 20.95 -16.83 9.79
C VAL A 657 21.01 -17.86 10.91
N SER A 658 19.86 -18.20 11.51
CA SER A 658 19.75 -19.22 12.57
C SER A 658 18.49 -20.08 12.42
N ALA A 659 18.48 -21.23 13.09
CA ALA A 659 17.36 -22.15 13.12
C ALA A 659 17.26 -22.82 14.49
N GLN A 660 16.05 -22.92 15.03
CA GLN A 660 15.77 -23.50 16.35
C GLN A 660 14.55 -24.42 16.25
N GLN A 661 14.53 -25.48 17.05
CA GLN A 661 13.43 -26.47 17.11
C GLN A 661 12.93 -26.59 18.55
N VAL A 662 11.63 -26.37 18.79
CA VAL A 662 11.03 -26.50 20.13
C VAL A 662 10.75 -27.96 20.42
N LYS A 663 11.47 -28.55 21.37
CA LYS A 663 11.28 -29.94 21.80
C LYS A 663 10.64 -30.00 23.20
N LYS A 664 9.62 -30.85 23.38
CA LYS A 664 9.08 -31.16 24.71
C LYS A 664 10.07 -32.02 25.50
N ILE A 665 10.32 -31.63 26.74
CA ILE A 665 11.21 -32.32 27.69
C ILE A 665 10.38 -33.31 28.51
N THR A 666 9.36 -32.79 29.19
CA THR A 666 8.48 -33.55 30.10
C THR A 666 7.18 -32.79 30.39
N THR A 667 6.39 -33.26 31.34
CA THR A 667 5.16 -32.64 31.86
C THR A 667 5.06 -32.93 33.35
N LYS A 668 4.58 -31.95 34.12
CA LYS A 668 4.28 -32.11 35.54
C LYS A 668 2.86 -31.63 35.82
N GLU A 669 2.18 -32.34 36.72
CA GLU A 669 0.87 -31.98 37.25
C GLU A 669 1.05 -31.16 38.53
N TYR A 670 0.18 -30.16 38.72
CA TYR A 670 0.14 -29.25 39.86
C TYR A 670 -1.30 -29.11 40.33
N SER A 671 -1.70 -29.91 41.31
CA SER A 671 -2.97 -29.76 42.02
C SER A 671 -2.78 -28.90 43.28
N SER A 672 -3.75 -28.06 43.59
CA SER A 672 -3.81 -27.36 44.88
C SER A 672 -4.42 -28.25 45.97
N LYS A 673 -4.40 -27.78 47.22
CA LYS A 673 -5.25 -28.28 48.31
C LYS A 673 -5.69 -27.10 49.17
N ASP A 674 -6.76 -27.30 49.94
CA ASP A 674 -7.28 -26.29 50.87
C ASP A 674 -6.20 -25.74 51.80
N GLY A 675 -5.87 -24.45 51.63
CA GLY A 675 -4.86 -23.73 52.41
C GLY A 675 -3.41 -23.81 51.89
N GLU A 676 -3.14 -24.45 50.75
CA GLU A 676 -1.81 -24.41 50.10
C GLU A 676 -1.56 -23.07 49.37
N ASP A 677 -0.29 -22.78 49.07
CA ASP A 677 0.16 -21.49 48.49
C ASP A 677 0.09 -21.54 46.94
N PRO A 678 -0.62 -20.61 46.26
CA PRO A 678 -0.71 -20.58 44.79
C PRO A 678 0.63 -20.32 44.07
N ARG A 679 1.70 -20.00 44.81
CA ARG A 679 3.04 -19.73 44.25
C ARG A 679 3.85 -21.00 44.08
N ILE A 680 3.70 -21.63 42.92
CA ILE A 680 4.44 -22.84 42.54
C ILE A 680 5.85 -22.53 42.01
N THR A 681 6.76 -23.47 42.22
CA THR A 681 8.12 -23.43 41.66
C THR A 681 8.22 -24.43 40.51
N LEU A 682 8.23 -23.93 39.28
CA LEU A 682 8.38 -24.70 38.06
C LEU A 682 9.85 -25.01 37.82
N LYS A 683 10.23 -26.28 37.93
CA LYS A 683 11.59 -26.78 37.69
C LYS A 683 11.63 -28.26 37.42
N LEU A 684 12.70 -28.70 36.77
CA LEU A 684 12.96 -30.10 36.43
C LEU A 684 13.86 -30.76 37.48
N ASP A 685 13.56 -32.01 37.82
CA ASP A 685 14.22 -32.73 38.94
C ASP A 685 15.65 -33.19 38.57
N ASN A 686 15.96 -33.22 37.27
CA ASN A 686 17.30 -33.42 36.74
C ASN A 686 18.13 -32.13 36.62
N GLY A 687 17.54 -30.96 36.90
CA GLY A 687 18.18 -29.65 36.72
C GLY A 687 18.40 -29.24 35.25
N GLU A 688 17.72 -29.87 34.30
CA GLU A 688 17.79 -29.49 32.87
C GLU A 688 17.14 -28.13 32.62
N GLU A 689 17.72 -27.37 31.70
CA GLU A 689 17.23 -26.05 31.30
C GLU A 689 16.03 -26.15 30.34
N PHE A 690 15.09 -25.22 30.53
CA PHE A 690 13.95 -25.00 29.65
C PHE A 690 13.82 -23.51 29.33
N ASP A 691 13.21 -23.19 28.19
CA ASP A 691 12.99 -21.83 27.69
C ASP A 691 11.56 -21.60 27.19
N TYR A 692 10.73 -22.65 27.20
CA TYR A 692 9.31 -22.61 26.89
C TYR A 692 8.52 -23.38 27.96
N LEU A 693 7.39 -22.81 28.37
CA LEU A 693 6.38 -23.43 29.22
C LEU A 693 5.05 -23.48 28.49
N ILE A 694 4.23 -24.49 28.75
CA ILE A 694 2.82 -24.50 28.35
C ILE A 694 2.00 -24.89 29.58
N PHE A 695 1.09 -24.01 29.96
CA PHE A 695 0.10 -24.19 31.03
C PHE A 695 -1.18 -24.73 30.39
N GLU A 696 -1.70 -25.86 30.89
CA GLU A 696 -2.88 -26.58 30.39
C GLU A 696 -3.77 -26.94 31.60
N ALA A 697 -5.10 -26.82 31.48
CA ALA A 697 -6.03 -27.32 32.49
C ALA A 697 -6.33 -28.81 32.33
N SER A 698 -6.84 -29.49 33.36
CA SER A 698 -7.13 -30.93 33.26
C SER A 698 -8.29 -31.37 34.16
N GLU A 699 -8.62 -32.67 34.11
CA GLU A 699 -9.65 -33.25 34.98
C GLU A 699 -9.33 -33.02 36.46
N TYR A 700 -10.37 -32.70 37.25
CA TYR A 700 -10.30 -32.66 38.71
C TYR A 700 -9.68 -33.93 39.29
N VAL A 701 -8.82 -33.76 40.30
CA VAL A 701 -8.15 -34.84 41.02
C VAL A 701 -8.61 -34.95 42.47
N GLY A 702 -8.59 -36.17 43.00
CA GLY A 702 -8.88 -36.45 44.40
C GLY A 702 -7.81 -35.90 45.35
N ALA A 703 -8.05 -36.00 46.65
CA ALA A 703 -7.09 -35.63 47.69
C ALA A 703 -5.79 -36.47 47.69
N ASP A 704 -5.77 -37.57 46.92
CA ASP A 704 -4.62 -38.42 46.63
C ASP A 704 -3.89 -38.07 45.29
N GLY A 705 -4.38 -37.06 44.57
CA GLY A 705 -3.86 -36.62 43.28
C GLY A 705 -4.20 -37.55 42.11
N GLN A 706 -5.16 -38.46 42.25
CA GLN A 706 -5.63 -39.31 41.13
C GLN A 706 -6.83 -38.66 40.40
N PRO A 707 -6.96 -38.80 39.06
CA PRO A 707 -8.14 -38.31 38.33
C PRO A 707 -9.44 -38.94 38.81
N LEU A 708 -10.51 -38.14 38.91
CA LEU A 708 -11.82 -38.58 39.39
C LEU A 708 -12.82 -38.80 38.25
N ASP A 709 -13.34 -40.02 38.11
CA ASP A 709 -14.38 -40.36 37.11
C ASP A 709 -15.78 -39.89 37.56
N ILE A 710 -16.15 -38.67 37.18
CA ILE A 710 -17.40 -38.00 37.58
C ILE A 710 -18.49 -38.28 36.54
N ASP A 711 -19.65 -38.78 36.98
CA ASP A 711 -20.80 -39.05 36.11
C ASP A 711 -21.39 -37.74 35.52
N LYS A 712 -21.00 -37.48 34.26
CA LYS A 712 -21.42 -36.32 33.44
C LYS A 712 -22.95 -36.24 33.24
N GLY A 713 -23.68 -37.35 33.39
CA GLY A 713 -25.15 -37.36 33.32
C GLY A 713 -25.84 -37.02 34.64
N LYS A 714 -25.12 -37.09 35.75
CA LYS A 714 -25.61 -36.85 37.12
C LYS A 714 -25.16 -35.50 37.68
N TYR A 715 -24.00 -35.01 37.26
CA TYR A 715 -23.35 -33.79 37.77
C TYR A 715 -22.92 -32.82 36.64
N PRO A 716 -23.87 -32.29 35.84
CA PRO A 716 -23.59 -31.37 34.72
C PRO A 716 -23.16 -29.95 35.16
N ASP A 717 -23.12 -29.71 36.46
CA ASP A 717 -22.55 -28.52 37.11
C ASP A 717 -21.12 -28.75 37.64
N PHE A 718 -20.53 -29.93 37.38
CA PHE A 718 -19.14 -30.28 37.67
C PHE A 718 -18.45 -30.74 36.37
N THR A 719 -18.84 -30.05 35.29
CA THR A 719 -18.35 -30.18 33.92
C THR A 719 -17.98 -28.83 33.31
N ASP A 720 -18.15 -27.72 34.04
CA ASP A 720 -17.06 -26.76 34.17
C ASP A 720 -15.87 -27.43 34.90
N SER A 721 -14.73 -26.74 34.94
CA SER A 721 -13.42 -27.39 34.83
C SER A 721 -12.47 -27.02 35.95
N SER A 722 -11.30 -27.67 36.01
CA SER A 722 -10.15 -26.98 36.59
C SER A 722 -9.90 -25.69 35.80
N ASP A 723 -10.01 -24.52 36.41
CA ASP A 723 -9.93 -23.23 35.74
C ASP A 723 -9.09 -22.21 36.52
N TYR A 724 -7.89 -21.93 36.00
CA TYR A 724 -6.91 -21.13 36.73
C TYR A 724 -6.29 -20.01 35.89
N LEU A 725 -5.74 -19.02 36.60
CA LEU A 725 -5.08 -17.86 36.04
C LEU A 725 -3.59 -17.84 36.40
N VAL A 726 -2.73 -17.43 35.47
CA VAL A 726 -1.31 -17.19 35.74
C VAL A 726 -1.12 -15.71 36.09
N ASN A 727 -0.84 -15.39 37.36
CA ASN A 727 -0.78 -14.01 37.85
C ASN A 727 0.64 -13.46 38.01
N THR A 728 1.67 -14.29 37.93
CA THR A 728 3.08 -13.85 37.99
C THR A 728 3.98 -14.90 37.35
N LEU A 729 5.04 -14.47 36.67
CA LEU A 729 6.17 -15.30 36.26
C LEU A 729 7.48 -14.61 36.69
N THR A 730 8.30 -15.28 37.48
CA THR A 730 9.61 -14.77 37.97
C THR A 730 10.72 -15.75 37.66
N TYR A 731 11.75 -15.32 36.93
CA TYR A 731 12.85 -16.19 36.49
C TYR A 731 14.10 -15.41 36.12
N THR A 732 15.24 -16.10 36.01
CA THR A 732 16.54 -15.50 35.68
C THR A 732 17.07 -16.03 34.36
N ILE A 733 17.53 -15.14 33.48
CA ILE A 733 18.25 -15.46 32.24
C ILE A 733 19.58 -14.72 32.27
N GLY A 734 20.69 -15.46 32.21
CA GLY A 734 22.03 -14.89 32.38
C GLY A 734 22.16 -14.19 33.73
N ASN A 735 22.39 -12.88 33.72
CA ASN A 735 22.49 -12.05 34.92
C ASN A 735 21.20 -11.29 35.26
N ASP A 736 20.16 -11.34 34.40
CA ASP A 736 18.94 -10.56 34.56
C ASP A 736 17.82 -11.41 35.16
N THR A 737 17.26 -10.96 36.27
CA THR A 737 16.05 -11.53 36.87
C THR A 737 14.84 -10.72 36.44
N TRP A 738 13.90 -11.39 35.80
CA TRP A 738 12.68 -10.83 35.25
C TRP A 738 11.49 -11.24 36.12
N VAL A 739 10.63 -10.28 36.44
CA VAL A 739 9.31 -10.48 37.04
C VAL A 739 8.29 -9.91 36.07
N LEU A 740 7.34 -10.74 35.64
CA LEU A 740 6.27 -10.39 34.73
C LEU A 740 4.94 -10.57 35.46
N THR A 741 4.03 -9.60 35.33
CA THR A 741 2.68 -9.62 35.91
C THR A 741 1.63 -9.14 34.90
N PRO A 742 0.38 -9.64 34.95
CA PRO A 742 -0.70 -9.19 34.08
C PRO A 742 -1.00 -7.69 34.24
N ASP A 743 -1.08 -6.99 33.11
CA ASP A 743 -1.61 -5.63 33.01
C ASP A 743 -2.23 -5.46 31.62
N GLY A 744 -3.57 -5.46 31.57
CA GLY A 744 -4.34 -5.39 30.31
C GLY A 744 -4.13 -4.11 29.48
N GLY A 745 -3.39 -3.12 29.98
CA GLY A 745 -3.03 -1.91 29.23
C GLY A 745 -1.57 -1.80 28.82
N LYS A 746 -0.74 -2.78 29.19
CA LYS A 746 0.63 -2.90 28.69
C LYS A 746 0.67 -3.70 27.38
N PRO A 747 1.71 -3.53 26.55
CA PRO A 747 1.95 -4.40 25.40
C PRO A 747 1.91 -5.88 25.80
N MET A 748 1.26 -6.71 24.99
CA MET A 748 1.03 -8.15 25.25
C MET A 748 0.29 -8.48 26.57
N GLY A 749 -0.27 -7.48 27.28
CA GLY A 749 -0.90 -7.69 28.58
C GLY A 749 0.09 -7.84 29.74
N VAL A 750 1.32 -7.32 29.62
CA VAL A 750 2.43 -7.60 30.57
C VAL A 750 3.07 -6.33 31.14
N ALA A 751 2.99 -6.15 32.46
CA ALA A 751 3.91 -5.29 33.20
C ALA A 751 5.19 -6.05 33.56
N VAL A 752 6.35 -5.42 33.39
CA VAL A 752 7.68 -6.06 33.55
C VAL A 752 8.52 -5.33 34.60
N THR A 753 9.29 -6.10 35.36
CA THR A 753 10.33 -5.63 36.27
C THR A 753 11.62 -6.41 36.04
N ARG A 754 12.72 -5.70 35.76
CA ARG A 754 14.06 -6.24 35.50
C ARG A 754 14.97 -5.89 36.68
N ASN A 755 15.52 -6.89 37.36
CA ASN A 755 16.38 -6.74 38.55
C ASN A 755 15.77 -5.87 39.67
N GLY A 756 14.43 -5.91 39.83
CA GLY A 756 13.71 -5.09 40.81
C GLY A 756 13.36 -3.67 40.35
N VAL A 757 13.68 -3.28 39.12
CA VAL A 757 13.30 -1.99 38.52
C VAL A 757 12.23 -2.20 37.45
N ALA A 758 11.11 -1.49 37.53
CA ALA A 758 10.04 -1.54 36.52
C ALA A 758 10.56 -1.06 35.15
N THR A 759 10.17 -1.75 34.08
CA THR A 759 10.62 -1.46 32.71
C THR A 759 9.52 -1.78 31.69
N ASP A 760 9.60 -1.16 30.51
CA ASP A 760 8.81 -1.51 29.33
C ASP A 760 9.59 -2.45 28.37
N GLU A 761 10.84 -2.81 28.72
CA GLU A 761 11.57 -3.88 28.05
C GLU A 761 11.00 -5.25 28.41
N LEU A 762 10.66 -6.07 27.42
CA LEU A 762 10.43 -7.51 27.59
C LEU A 762 11.77 -8.28 27.59
N PRO A 763 11.85 -9.48 28.21
CA PRO A 763 12.99 -10.36 28.03
C PRO A 763 13.22 -10.63 26.52
N PRO A 764 14.46 -10.56 26.00
CA PRO A 764 14.70 -10.68 24.56
C PRO A 764 14.18 -12.01 23.97
N GLY A 765 13.19 -11.95 23.07
CA GLY A 765 12.56 -13.15 22.51
C GLY A 765 11.47 -13.79 23.38
N PHE A 766 11.00 -13.10 24.42
CA PHE A 766 9.80 -13.47 25.16
C PHE A 766 8.54 -13.45 24.28
N GLY A 767 7.54 -14.27 24.61
CA GLY A 767 6.24 -14.24 23.96
C GLY A 767 5.17 -15.07 24.65
N PHE A 768 3.91 -14.77 24.32
CA PHE A 768 2.71 -15.48 24.76
C PHE A 768 1.89 -15.95 23.55
N ASP A 769 1.26 -17.11 23.66
CA ASP A 769 0.38 -17.72 22.65
C ASP A 769 -0.67 -18.62 23.32
N ALA A 770 -1.73 -19.05 22.63
CA ALA A 770 -2.78 -19.89 23.22
C ALA A 770 -3.31 -20.99 22.29
N ASN A 771 -3.36 -22.23 22.80
CA ASN A 771 -3.96 -23.34 22.08
C ASN A 771 -5.46 -23.36 22.32
N LYS A 772 -6.22 -23.43 21.22
CA LYS A 772 -7.68 -23.29 21.19
C LYS A 772 -8.19 -21.99 21.84
N GLY A 773 -7.50 -20.86 21.67
CA GLY A 773 -8.02 -19.57 22.15
C GLY A 773 -7.08 -18.40 21.86
N GLN A 774 -7.22 -17.34 22.66
CA GLN A 774 -6.31 -16.19 22.70
C GLN A 774 -5.92 -15.90 24.15
N VAL A 775 -4.64 -15.59 24.43
CA VAL A 775 -4.23 -15.14 25.77
C VAL A 775 -4.87 -13.80 26.10
N VAL A 776 -5.50 -13.72 27.26
CA VAL A 776 -6.20 -12.52 27.77
C VAL A 776 -5.74 -12.19 29.18
N VAL A 777 -5.89 -10.93 29.57
CA VAL A 777 -5.83 -10.53 30.99
C VAL A 777 -7.28 -10.51 31.49
N SER A 778 -7.62 -11.45 32.37
CA SER A 778 -8.93 -11.58 33.00
C SER A 778 -9.24 -10.36 33.90
N GLY A 779 -10.52 -10.14 34.19
CA GLY A 779 -11.00 -9.07 35.08
C GLY A 779 -10.33 -9.10 36.46
N ASP A 780 -9.94 -10.29 36.92
CA ASP A 780 -9.32 -10.57 38.20
C ASP A 780 -7.77 -10.55 38.14
N ALA A 781 -7.24 -9.78 37.18
CA ALA A 781 -5.84 -9.41 37.02
C ALA A 781 -4.87 -10.61 36.88
N GLY A 782 -5.33 -11.69 36.25
CA GLY A 782 -4.58 -12.88 35.87
C GLY A 782 -4.49 -13.09 34.36
N TRP A 783 -3.51 -13.83 33.86
CA TRP A 783 -3.54 -14.32 32.47
C TRP A 783 -4.31 -15.63 32.37
N GLY A 784 -5.22 -15.71 31.40
CA GLY A 784 -5.86 -16.95 30.99
C GLY A 784 -6.05 -16.98 29.48
N VAL A 785 -6.94 -17.85 29.01
CA VAL A 785 -7.26 -18.06 27.61
C VAL A 785 -8.72 -17.71 27.36
N LYS A 786 -9.02 -17.24 26.15
CA LYS A 786 -10.37 -16.98 25.68
C LYS A 786 -10.63 -17.74 24.39
N TYR A 787 -11.38 -18.84 24.47
CA TYR A 787 -11.94 -19.49 23.28
C TYR A 787 -13.07 -18.65 22.65
N PHE A 788 -13.50 -19.06 21.46
CA PHE A 788 -14.48 -18.34 20.65
C PHE A 788 -15.87 -19.00 20.54
N ASP A 789 -16.04 -20.26 20.96
CA ASP A 789 -17.35 -20.93 20.95
C ASP A 789 -17.39 -22.13 21.93
N PHE A 790 -17.75 -21.90 23.19
CA PHE A 790 -17.86 -22.94 24.23
C PHE A 790 -19.29 -23.50 24.27
N ALA A 791 -19.44 -24.84 24.35
CA ALA A 791 -20.72 -25.52 24.19
C ALA A 791 -21.67 -25.48 25.42
N GLY A 792 -21.65 -24.38 26.18
CA GLY A 792 -22.56 -24.09 27.30
C GLY A 792 -22.11 -24.64 28.65
N GLY A 793 -21.84 -23.73 29.61
CA GLY A 793 -21.54 -24.09 31.00
C GLY A 793 -20.82 -22.97 31.74
N ALA A 794 -19.57 -22.71 31.34
CA ALA A 794 -18.63 -21.82 32.02
C ALA A 794 -19.21 -20.42 32.32
N LEU A 795 -19.11 -20.00 33.58
CA LEU A 795 -19.61 -18.71 34.08
C LEU A 795 -18.61 -17.55 33.88
N ASN A 796 -17.33 -17.88 33.72
CA ASN A 796 -16.28 -17.00 33.24
C ASN A 796 -15.65 -17.62 31.98
N THR A 797 -14.91 -16.83 31.20
CA THR A 797 -14.46 -17.23 29.84
C THR A 797 -13.04 -16.77 29.52
N ASP A 798 -12.23 -16.57 30.56
CA ASP A 798 -10.97 -15.83 30.51
C ASP A 798 -9.88 -16.45 31.41
N GLU A 799 -10.10 -17.67 31.96
CA GLU A 799 -9.13 -18.57 32.61
C GLU A 799 -8.45 -19.53 31.62
N ILE A 800 -7.58 -20.43 32.07
CA ILE A 800 -7.20 -21.63 31.30
C ILE A 800 -8.16 -22.75 31.70
N GLN A 801 -9.07 -23.18 30.80
CA GLN A 801 -10.17 -24.11 31.11
C GLN A 801 -10.03 -25.51 30.46
N TYR A 802 -10.71 -26.51 31.01
CA TYR A 802 -10.77 -27.90 30.49
C TYR A 802 -12.21 -28.40 30.28
N ASP A 803 -12.70 -28.39 29.04
CA ASP A 803 -14.03 -28.91 28.71
C ASP A 803 -14.09 -30.43 28.88
N ARG A 804 -14.82 -30.89 29.91
CA ARG A 804 -15.03 -32.32 30.17
C ARG A 804 -16.11 -32.94 29.28
N PHE A 805 -16.94 -32.19 28.57
CA PHE A 805 -17.86 -32.74 27.57
C PHE A 805 -17.14 -33.08 26.25
N SER A 806 -16.28 -32.19 25.75
CA SER A 806 -15.51 -32.43 24.51
C SER A 806 -14.12 -33.05 24.69
N ASP A 807 -13.68 -33.30 25.94
CA ASP A 807 -12.34 -33.82 26.31
C ASP A 807 -11.23 -32.91 25.75
N SER A 808 -11.30 -31.63 26.15
CA SER A 808 -10.59 -30.55 25.48
C SER A 808 -10.10 -29.48 26.44
N SER A 809 -8.80 -29.47 26.69
CA SER A 809 -8.13 -28.36 27.39
C SER A 809 -7.74 -27.20 26.48
N GLU A 810 -7.87 -25.98 26.98
CA GLU A 810 -7.13 -24.81 26.50
C GLU A 810 -5.67 -24.86 26.99
N GLN A 811 -4.78 -24.13 26.32
CA GLN A 811 -3.39 -24.02 26.78
C GLN A 811 -2.87 -22.59 26.63
N MET A 812 -2.13 -22.07 27.61
CA MET A 812 -1.31 -20.86 27.47
C MET A 812 0.16 -21.23 27.27
N VAL A 813 0.73 -20.85 26.14
CA VAL A 813 2.15 -21.03 25.79
C VAL A 813 2.94 -19.78 26.21
N VAL A 814 4.11 -20.00 26.79
CA VAL A 814 5.05 -18.95 27.20
C VAL A 814 6.44 -19.25 26.66
N ALA A 815 6.95 -18.40 25.79
CA ALA A 815 8.37 -18.36 25.43
C ALA A 815 9.08 -17.43 26.44
N LEU A 816 10.07 -17.92 27.18
CA LEU A 816 10.73 -17.16 28.25
C LEU A 816 11.77 -16.15 27.72
N GLY A 817 12.17 -16.27 26.45
CA GLY A 817 13.25 -15.50 25.79
C GLY A 817 14.65 -16.08 25.98
N GLY A 818 14.82 -17.04 26.89
CA GLY A 818 16.10 -17.69 27.12
C GLY A 818 15.97 -18.83 28.13
N LYS A 819 17.05 -19.62 28.23
CA LYS A 819 17.10 -20.81 29.07
C LYS A 819 17.19 -20.45 30.55
N THR A 820 16.46 -21.21 31.37
CA THR A 820 16.48 -21.14 32.82
C THR A 820 16.21 -22.52 33.43
N THR A 821 16.53 -22.69 34.71
CA THR A 821 16.29 -23.95 35.47
C THR A 821 15.14 -23.85 36.47
N GLU A 822 14.66 -22.63 36.77
CA GLU A 822 13.59 -22.38 37.73
C GLU A 822 12.75 -21.15 37.31
N VAL A 823 11.43 -21.34 37.18
CA VAL A 823 10.45 -20.25 37.06
C VAL A 823 9.52 -20.32 38.26
N LYS A 824 9.36 -19.22 38.99
CA LYS A 824 8.35 -19.09 40.05
C LYS A 824 7.09 -18.51 39.43
N ALA A 825 6.02 -19.31 39.41
CA ALA A 825 4.74 -18.92 38.88
C ALA A 825 3.73 -18.75 40.02
N GLN A 826 2.78 -17.84 39.87
CA GLN A 826 1.60 -17.81 40.73
C GLN A 826 0.38 -18.24 39.93
N LEU A 827 -0.24 -19.35 40.31
CA LEU A 827 -1.48 -19.84 39.73
C LEU A 827 -2.63 -19.45 40.65
N ASN A 828 -3.29 -18.32 40.37
CA ASN A 828 -4.51 -17.96 41.07
C ASN A 828 -5.67 -18.83 40.61
N TRP A 829 -6.67 -18.93 41.48
CA TRP A 829 -7.90 -19.70 41.30
C TRP A 829 -7.75 -21.21 41.17
N LEU A 830 -6.53 -21.75 41.01
CA LEU A 830 -6.24 -23.16 41.25
C LEU A 830 -6.53 -23.52 42.74
N VAL A 831 -7.74 -23.96 43.07
CA VAL A 831 -8.27 -24.18 44.43
C VAL A 831 -8.94 -25.56 44.62
N ASN A 832 -9.62 -25.71 45.76
CA ASN A 832 -10.38 -26.90 46.15
C ASN A 832 -11.87 -26.55 46.20
N ASP A 833 -12.60 -26.89 45.14
CA ASP A 833 -14.04 -26.66 45.06
C ASP A 833 -14.84 -27.48 46.09
N GLY A 834 -14.32 -28.64 46.47
CA GLY A 834 -15.03 -29.64 47.29
C GLY A 834 -15.29 -29.27 48.76
N LYS A 835 -15.20 -28.00 49.17
CA LYS A 835 -15.29 -27.58 50.58
C LYS A 835 -16.37 -26.56 50.93
N TRP A 836 -17.25 -26.22 50.01
CA TRP A 836 -18.47 -25.48 50.34
C TRP A 836 -19.58 -26.46 50.78
N GLY A 837 -20.23 -26.17 51.91
CA GLY A 837 -21.27 -27.03 52.50
C GLY A 837 -22.63 -27.00 51.77
N ASP A 838 -22.62 -26.84 50.45
CA ASP A 838 -23.79 -26.73 49.60
C ASP A 838 -24.25 -28.15 49.15
N PRO A 839 -25.54 -28.49 49.29
CA PRO A 839 -26.08 -29.80 48.87
C PRO A 839 -25.99 -30.09 47.36
N LYS A 840 -25.54 -29.14 46.53
CA LYS A 840 -25.18 -29.35 45.12
C LYS A 840 -23.97 -30.29 44.93
N TYR A 841 -23.04 -30.33 45.90
CA TYR A 841 -21.76 -31.01 45.75
C TYR A 841 -21.85 -32.54 45.97
N PRO A 842 -21.17 -33.35 45.14
CA PRO A 842 -21.22 -34.81 45.22
C PRO A 842 -20.34 -35.36 46.35
N SER A 843 -20.92 -35.52 47.55
CA SER A 843 -20.24 -36.09 48.73
C SER A 843 -19.68 -37.52 48.53
N GLU A 844 -20.06 -38.20 47.45
CA GLU A 844 -19.53 -39.50 47.03
C GLU A 844 -18.14 -39.45 46.38
N TYR A 845 -17.70 -38.31 45.84
CA TYR A 845 -16.34 -38.12 45.30
C TYR A 845 -15.35 -37.47 46.29
N GLY A 846 -15.84 -37.02 47.45
CA GLY A 846 -15.02 -36.35 48.46
C GLY A 846 -14.64 -34.92 48.05
N ALA A 847 -13.40 -34.52 48.34
CA ALA A 847 -12.91 -33.19 48.02
C ALA A 847 -12.28 -33.17 46.61
N LEU A 848 -12.89 -32.41 45.70
CA LEU A 848 -12.35 -32.12 44.38
C LEU A 848 -11.23 -31.08 44.52
N ASN A 849 -10.07 -31.34 43.91
CA ASN A 849 -9.01 -30.35 43.70
C ASN A 849 -8.84 -30.14 42.20
N GLU A 850 -8.67 -28.89 41.80
CA GLU A 850 -8.25 -28.58 40.44
C GLU A 850 -6.82 -29.05 40.17
N ASN A 851 -6.49 -29.27 38.88
CA ASN A 851 -5.14 -29.67 38.49
C ASN A 851 -4.65 -28.94 37.22
N ALA A 852 -3.57 -28.17 37.39
CA ALA A 852 -2.83 -27.50 36.34
C ALA A 852 -1.71 -28.38 35.80
N ARG A 853 -1.75 -28.68 34.51
CA ARG A 853 -0.71 -29.41 33.79
C ARG A 853 0.28 -28.43 33.20
N VAL A 854 1.57 -28.56 33.54
CA VAL A 854 2.63 -27.71 32.98
C VAL A 854 3.61 -28.55 32.16
N HIS A 855 3.67 -28.29 30.86
CA HIS A 855 4.67 -28.86 29.96
C HIS A 855 5.93 -28.00 29.95
N TYR A 856 7.08 -28.67 29.92
CA TYR A 856 8.40 -28.03 29.86
C TYR A 856 9.02 -28.32 28.50
N LEU A 857 9.48 -27.27 27.81
CA LEU A 857 10.04 -27.36 26.46
C LEU A 857 11.36 -26.59 26.34
N ASN A 858 12.21 -27.04 25.40
CA ASN A 858 13.59 -26.61 25.23
C ASN A 858 13.88 -26.36 23.73
N THR A 859 14.31 -25.16 23.36
CA THR A 859 14.80 -24.87 22.01
C THR A 859 16.15 -25.53 21.76
N ARG A 860 16.24 -26.32 20.70
CA ARG A 860 17.50 -26.89 20.21
C ARG A 860 17.91 -26.15 18.96
N GLU A 861 19.11 -25.58 18.95
CA GLU A 861 19.71 -25.02 17.73
C GLU A 861 19.81 -26.13 16.67
N SER A 862 19.30 -25.84 15.47
CA SER A 862 19.50 -26.65 14.27
C SER A 862 20.38 -25.87 13.29
N THR A 863 21.12 -26.58 12.43
CA THR A 863 22.04 -25.91 11.49
C THR A 863 21.25 -25.43 10.26
N PRO A 864 21.28 -24.12 9.91
CA PRO A 864 20.67 -23.65 8.68
C PRO A 864 21.33 -24.27 7.44
N GLU A 865 20.54 -24.85 6.56
CA GLU A 865 21.00 -25.42 5.30
C GLU A 865 20.96 -24.35 4.19
N ILE A 866 22.12 -23.86 3.77
CA ILE A 866 22.24 -22.85 2.70
C ILE A 866 22.99 -23.47 1.51
N THR A 867 22.31 -23.60 0.38
CA THR A 867 22.87 -24.11 -0.89
C THR A 867 23.04 -22.96 -1.89
N VAL A 868 24.26 -22.80 -2.41
CA VAL A 868 24.59 -21.79 -3.43
C VAL A 868 25.10 -22.48 -4.68
N ASN A 869 24.26 -22.57 -5.70
CA ASN A 869 24.62 -23.17 -6.98
C ASN A 869 25.24 -22.12 -7.90
N LYS A 870 26.21 -22.53 -8.71
CA LYS A 870 26.86 -21.66 -9.69
C LYS A 870 26.25 -21.82 -11.08
N ALA A 871 25.65 -20.76 -11.61
CA ALA A 871 25.30 -20.68 -13.02
C ALA A 871 26.50 -20.16 -13.82
N THR A 872 26.87 -20.87 -14.89
CA THR A 872 27.89 -20.41 -15.84
C THR A 872 27.26 -20.28 -17.24
N PHE A 873 27.45 -19.10 -17.84
CA PHE A 873 27.20 -18.81 -19.24
C PHE A 873 28.55 -18.67 -19.96
N GLU A 874 28.85 -19.59 -20.87
CA GLU A 874 30.04 -19.55 -21.72
C GLU A 874 29.62 -19.24 -23.15
N SER A 875 30.30 -18.30 -23.81
CA SER A 875 30.10 -18.05 -25.25
C SER A 875 31.44 -17.92 -25.95
N LYS A 876 31.56 -18.59 -27.10
CA LYS A 876 32.75 -18.57 -27.93
C LYS A 876 32.43 -18.28 -29.39
N ALA A 877 33.06 -17.27 -29.97
CA ALA A 877 33.04 -17.06 -31.41
C ALA A 877 33.87 -18.16 -32.12
N ALA A 878 33.36 -18.66 -33.25
CA ALA A 878 33.98 -19.71 -34.03
C ALA A 878 35.24 -19.19 -34.73
N ASN A 879 36.21 -20.08 -34.96
CA ASN A 879 37.31 -19.79 -35.87
C ASN A 879 36.80 -19.86 -37.32
N ALA A 880 37.32 -18.99 -38.18
CA ALA A 880 37.01 -18.94 -39.60
C ALA A 880 38.30 -18.81 -40.42
N SER A 881 38.23 -19.06 -41.72
CA SER A 881 39.33 -18.82 -42.64
C SER A 881 38.84 -18.39 -44.01
N ARG A 882 39.71 -17.70 -44.76
CA ARG A 882 39.51 -17.34 -46.17
C ARG A 882 40.85 -17.12 -46.86
N GLU A 883 40.86 -17.08 -48.18
CA GLU A 883 42.06 -16.65 -48.90
C GLU A 883 42.26 -15.13 -48.81
N TYR A 884 43.49 -14.69 -49.10
CA TYR A 884 43.82 -13.29 -49.30
C TYR A 884 42.90 -12.67 -50.37
N GLY A 885 42.43 -11.43 -50.12
CA GLY A 885 41.55 -10.69 -51.03
C GLY A 885 40.08 -11.12 -51.08
N ASP A 886 39.71 -12.26 -50.51
CA ASP A 886 38.30 -12.63 -50.41
C ASP A 886 37.57 -11.78 -49.36
N ALA A 887 36.23 -11.72 -49.47
CA ALA A 887 35.40 -11.11 -48.42
C ALA A 887 35.48 -11.94 -47.13
N ASN A 888 35.34 -11.30 -45.97
CA ASN A 888 35.20 -12.02 -44.70
C ASN A 888 33.97 -12.95 -44.75
N PRO A 889 34.08 -14.20 -44.27
CA PRO A 889 32.92 -15.09 -44.17
C PRO A 889 31.98 -14.64 -43.04
N ASP A 890 30.72 -15.10 -43.09
CA ASP A 890 29.78 -14.92 -41.98
C ASP A 890 30.32 -15.58 -40.71
N PHE A 891 30.45 -14.79 -39.63
CA PHE A 891 30.91 -15.30 -38.34
C PHE A 891 29.77 -15.96 -37.56
N SER A 892 30.13 -16.95 -36.75
CA SER A 892 29.21 -17.69 -35.87
C SER A 892 29.78 -17.80 -34.46
N ARG A 893 28.93 -18.13 -33.49
CA ARG A 893 29.31 -18.38 -32.09
C ARG A 893 28.50 -19.54 -31.51
N THR A 894 29.07 -20.20 -30.52
CA THR A 894 28.40 -21.22 -29.70
C THR A 894 28.18 -20.66 -28.30
N GLU A 895 27.00 -20.88 -27.75
CA GLU A 895 26.64 -20.61 -26.35
C GLU A 895 26.50 -21.93 -25.60
N THR A 896 27.05 -22.00 -24.38
CA THR A 896 26.97 -23.16 -23.49
C THR A 896 26.51 -22.68 -22.12
N LEU A 897 25.41 -23.25 -21.63
CA LEU A 897 24.88 -23.05 -20.29
C LEU A 897 25.04 -24.33 -19.48
N ASN A 898 25.55 -24.24 -18.24
CA ASN A 898 25.47 -25.37 -17.31
C ASN A 898 24.02 -25.58 -16.82
N ALA A 899 23.71 -26.73 -16.19
CA ALA A 899 22.33 -27.08 -15.82
C ALA A 899 21.63 -26.03 -14.94
N HIS A 900 22.34 -25.42 -13.99
CA HIS A 900 21.81 -24.34 -13.16
C HIS A 900 21.53 -23.07 -13.98
N ALA A 901 22.46 -22.68 -14.86
CA ALA A 901 22.28 -21.55 -15.76
C ALA A 901 21.12 -21.76 -16.74
N GLN A 902 20.90 -22.98 -17.24
CA GLN A 902 19.72 -23.31 -18.04
C GLN A 902 18.43 -23.06 -17.25
N ALA A 903 18.36 -23.54 -16.00
CA ALA A 903 17.17 -23.40 -15.16
C ALA A 903 16.84 -21.93 -14.83
N VAL A 904 17.82 -21.09 -14.48
CA VAL A 904 17.55 -19.66 -14.23
C VAL A 904 17.29 -18.86 -15.51
N ARG A 905 17.89 -19.24 -16.65
CA ARG A 905 17.78 -18.48 -17.91
C ARG A 905 16.36 -18.40 -18.45
N GLU A 906 15.51 -19.40 -18.20
CA GLU A 906 14.12 -19.33 -18.61
C GLU A 906 13.30 -18.35 -17.77
N VAL A 907 13.51 -18.35 -16.45
CA VAL A 907 12.83 -17.45 -15.49
C VAL A 907 13.31 -16.01 -15.67
N ASP A 908 14.61 -15.79 -15.77
CA ASP A 908 15.18 -14.46 -15.98
C ASP A 908 14.65 -13.87 -17.29
N ARG A 909 14.61 -14.64 -18.38
CA ARG A 909 14.00 -14.21 -19.66
C ARG A 909 12.51 -13.86 -19.54
N PHE A 910 11.74 -14.58 -18.74
CA PHE A 910 10.33 -14.25 -18.49
C PHE A 910 10.19 -12.92 -17.73
N VAL A 911 10.98 -12.74 -16.66
CA VAL A 911 11.00 -11.52 -15.85
C VAL A 911 11.49 -10.32 -16.65
N ASP A 912 12.57 -10.47 -17.44
CA ASP A 912 13.11 -9.43 -18.31
C ASP A 912 12.08 -8.95 -19.33
N GLN A 913 11.30 -9.88 -19.91
CA GLN A 913 10.19 -9.56 -20.81
C GLN A 913 9.04 -8.84 -20.09
N GLN A 914 8.72 -9.20 -18.84
CA GLN A 914 7.66 -8.52 -18.08
C GLN A 914 8.08 -7.14 -17.57
N LEU A 915 9.35 -6.96 -17.20
CA LEU A 915 9.88 -5.73 -16.60
C LEU A 915 10.57 -4.80 -17.60
N GLU A 916 10.69 -5.18 -18.87
CA GLU A 916 11.47 -4.46 -19.89
C GLU A 916 12.91 -4.22 -19.39
N ARG A 917 13.62 -5.33 -19.14
CA ARG A 917 15.06 -5.37 -18.88
C ARG A 917 15.81 -5.93 -20.08
N ASP A 918 17.14 -5.76 -20.06
CA ASP A 918 18.02 -6.13 -21.16
C ASP A 918 18.57 -7.55 -21.03
N GLY A 919 18.79 -8.04 -19.82
CA GLY A 919 19.23 -9.42 -19.57
C GLY A 919 20.63 -9.70 -20.13
N ILE A 920 20.75 -10.84 -20.82
CA ILE A 920 21.87 -11.16 -21.73
C ILE A 920 21.49 -10.71 -23.15
N LYS A 921 22.22 -9.73 -23.71
CA LYS A 921 22.21 -9.38 -25.14
C LYS A 921 23.54 -9.71 -25.79
N ALA A 922 23.48 -10.34 -26.95
CA ALA A 922 24.65 -10.71 -27.75
C ALA A 922 24.86 -9.65 -28.85
N GLY A 923 26.07 -9.08 -28.93
CA GLY A 923 26.44 -8.08 -29.92
C GLY A 923 26.70 -8.67 -31.30
N ALA A 924 27.14 -7.83 -32.24
CA ALA A 924 27.67 -8.29 -33.51
C ALA A 924 29.00 -9.03 -33.30
N LEU A 925 29.28 -10.03 -34.13
CA LEU A 925 30.63 -10.58 -34.26
C LEU A 925 31.37 -9.73 -35.29
N ASP A 926 32.47 -9.09 -34.90
CA ASP A 926 33.26 -8.23 -35.78
C ASP A 926 34.75 -8.62 -35.78
N THR A 927 35.51 -8.00 -36.70
CA THR A 927 36.96 -8.16 -36.80
C THR A 927 37.55 -6.89 -37.39
N SER A 928 38.82 -6.62 -37.08
CA SER A 928 39.60 -5.55 -37.73
C SER A 928 40.08 -5.92 -39.14
N ALA A 929 39.89 -7.17 -39.58
CA ALA A 929 40.21 -7.59 -40.93
C ALA A 929 39.23 -7.02 -41.96
N THR A 930 39.76 -6.50 -43.07
CA THR A 930 39.03 -6.13 -44.29
C THR A 930 39.44 -7.07 -45.43
N SER A 931 38.74 -7.08 -46.57
CA SER A 931 39.17 -7.88 -47.74
C SER A 931 40.63 -7.60 -48.18
N ALA A 932 41.07 -6.35 -48.01
CA ALA A 932 42.45 -5.90 -48.26
C ALA A 932 43.49 -6.36 -47.22
N SER A 933 43.07 -6.88 -46.06
CA SER A 933 43.98 -7.35 -45.01
C SER A 933 44.85 -8.52 -45.47
N ASN A 934 46.15 -8.42 -45.15
CA ASN A 934 47.19 -9.37 -45.50
C ASN A 934 46.98 -10.75 -44.82
N VAL A 935 47.74 -11.74 -45.27
CA VAL A 935 47.82 -13.06 -44.63
C VAL A 935 48.18 -12.94 -43.16
N GLY A 936 47.49 -13.70 -42.30
CA GLY A 936 47.68 -13.63 -40.86
C GLY A 936 46.44 -14.01 -40.05
N ASP A 937 46.56 -13.87 -38.73
CA ASP A 937 45.49 -14.15 -37.78
C ASP A 937 44.90 -12.85 -37.22
N TYR A 938 43.58 -12.75 -37.28
CA TYR A 938 42.80 -11.61 -36.80
C TYR A 938 41.76 -12.09 -35.77
N SER A 939 41.50 -11.30 -34.72
CA SER A 939 40.46 -11.66 -33.74
C SER A 939 39.07 -11.51 -34.35
N ILE A 940 38.16 -12.42 -33.99
CA ILE A 940 36.72 -12.29 -34.18
C ILE A 940 36.13 -11.99 -32.79
N ARG A 941 35.77 -10.74 -32.54
CA ARG A 941 35.30 -10.28 -31.23
C ARG A 941 33.99 -10.95 -30.86
N ASN A 942 33.92 -11.61 -29.70
CA ASN A 942 32.65 -12.14 -29.20
C ASN A 942 31.92 -11.13 -28.29
N ASP A 943 31.34 -10.10 -28.91
CA ASP A 943 30.72 -8.99 -28.19
C ASP A 943 29.41 -9.37 -27.47
N TYR A 944 29.25 -8.92 -26.23
CA TYR A 944 28.10 -9.17 -25.35
C TYR A 944 27.91 -8.03 -24.36
N SER A 945 26.66 -7.78 -23.99
CA SER A 945 26.29 -6.89 -22.88
C SER A 945 25.37 -7.61 -21.89
N PHE A 946 25.65 -7.47 -20.61
CA PHE A 946 24.88 -8.01 -19.49
C PHE A 946 24.43 -6.84 -18.61
N ASP A 947 23.19 -6.83 -18.14
CA ASP A 947 22.78 -5.87 -17.10
C ASP A 947 23.28 -6.27 -15.70
N ARG A 948 23.17 -5.37 -14.71
CA ARG A 948 23.63 -5.59 -13.33
C ARG A 948 23.04 -6.87 -12.72
N PHE A 949 21.77 -7.14 -13.00
CA PHE A 949 21.09 -8.29 -12.43
C PHE A 949 21.67 -9.59 -13.00
N THR A 950 21.76 -9.64 -14.32
CA THR A 950 22.38 -10.73 -15.07
C THR A 950 23.83 -10.98 -14.64
N SER A 951 24.65 -9.94 -14.45
CA SER A 951 26.04 -10.09 -14.02
C SER A 951 26.21 -10.69 -12.62
N LYS A 952 25.15 -10.70 -11.79
CA LYS A 952 25.10 -11.36 -10.48
C LYS A 952 24.51 -12.77 -10.54
N ARG A 953 23.70 -13.07 -11.55
CA ARG A 953 23.08 -14.39 -11.79
C ARG A 953 24.02 -15.38 -12.46
N TYR A 954 24.89 -14.94 -13.38
CA TYR A 954 25.75 -15.81 -14.19
C TYR A 954 27.24 -15.48 -14.07
N GLU A 955 28.08 -16.51 -13.88
CA GLU A 955 29.49 -16.43 -14.27
C GLU A 955 29.54 -16.35 -15.80
N THR A 956 30.09 -15.25 -16.33
CA THR A 956 30.20 -15.04 -17.77
C THR A 956 31.62 -15.36 -18.25
N LYS A 957 31.74 -16.21 -19.27
CA LYS A 957 33.03 -16.51 -19.92
C LYS A 957 32.89 -16.28 -21.42
N LEU A 958 33.51 -15.21 -21.90
CA LEU A 958 33.55 -14.87 -23.32
C LEU A 958 34.91 -15.25 -23.92
N ALA A 959 34.89 -15.89 -25.08
CA ALA A 959 36.08 -16.19 -25.86
C ALA A 959 35.91 -15.69 -27.31
N ASP A 960 36.88 -14.90 -27.77
CA ASP A 960 37.01 -14.50 -29.16
C ASP A 960 37.33 -15.71 -30.06
N GLY A 961 36.97 -15.58 -31.33
CA GLY A 961 37.34 -16.50 -32.41
C GLY A 961 38.58 -16.00 -33.16
N LYS A 962 39.10 -16.81 -34.08
CA LYS A 962 40.25 -16.45 -34.93
C LYS A 962 39.88 -16.54 -36.41
N LEU A 963 40.00 -15.44 -37.13
CA LEU A 963 39.98 -15.41 -38.59
C LEU A 963 41.41 -15.58 -39.12
N THR A 964 41.69 -16.71 -39.77
CA THR A 964 42.96 -16.96 -40.46
C THR A 964 42.84 -16.64 -41.95
N ILE A 965 43.52 -15.60 -42.40
CA ILE A 965 43.67 -15.28 -43.83
C ILE A 965 44.87 -16.09 -44.35
N ILE A 966 44.62 -16.99 -45.31
CA ILE A 966 45.65 -17.84 -45.94
C ILE A 966 46.12 -17.28 -47.30
N PRO A 967 47.35 -17.57 -47.76
CA PRO A 967 47.85 -17.03 -49.02
C PRO A 967 47.08 -17.57 -50.23
N ALA A 968 46.73 -16.69 -51.18
CA ALA A 968 46.04 -17.08 -52.40
C ALA A 968 46.98 -17.87 -53.35
N PRO A 969 46.50 -18.85 -54.12
CA PRO A 969 47.32 -19.62 -55.04
C PRO A 969 47.67 -18.80 -56.31
N LEU A 970 48.96 -18.75 -56.65
CA LEU A 970 49.49 -18.11 -57.85
C LEU A 970 50.31 -19.12 -58.67
N ARG A 971 50.02 -19.28 -59.96
CA ARG A 971 50.73 -20.18 -60.88
C ARG A 971 51.38 -19.39 -62.01
N VAL A 972 52.69 -19.54 -62.16
CA VAL A 972 53.42 -19.02 -63.33
C VAL A 972 54.15 -20.14 -64.05
N LYS A 973 54.28 -20.02 -65.37
CA LYS A 973 55.12 -20.90 -66.18
C LYS A 973 56.22 -20.08 -66.83
N ALA A 974 57.45 -20.59 -66.83
CA ALA A 974 58.50 -20.00 -67.67
C ALA A 974 58.17 -20.19 -69.16
N ASP A 975 58.47 -19.17 -69.96
CA ASP A 975 58.30 -19.23 -71.41
C ASP A 975 59.24 -20.27 -72.02
N ASP A 976 58.75 -21.04 -72.99
CA ASP A 976 59.63 -21.88 -73.82
C ASP A 976 60.41 -20.96 -74.77
N GLN A 977 61.73 -21.00 -74.67
CA GLN A 977 62.67 -20.11 -75.37
C GLN A 977 63.52 -20.90 -76.38
N SER A 978 64.22 -20.21 -77.29
CA SER A 978 65.20 -20.86 -78.17
C SER A 978 66.38 -19.98 -78.52
N LYS A 979 67.54 -20.60 -78.78
CA LYS A 979 68.77 -19.95 -79.28
C LYS A 979 69.57 -20.90 -80.17
N LYS A 980 70.61 -20.42 -80.85
CA LYS A 980 71.59 -21.31 -81.51
C LYS A 980 72.76 -21.61 -80.58
N VAL A 981 73.47 -22.70 -80.87
CA VAL A 981 74.72 -23.06 -80.19
C VAL A 981 75.71 -21.89 -80.27
N GLY A 982 76.18 -21.39 -79.12
CA GLY A 982 77.14 -20.28 -79.04
C GLY A 982 76.53 -18.87 -79.06
N ASP A 983 75.22 -18.71 -79.27
CA ASP A 983 74.53 -17.45 -78.97
C ASP A 983 74.46 -17.24 -77.44
N ALA A 984 74.38 -15.98 -77.00
CA ALA A 984 74.05 -15.67 -75.61
C ALA A 984 72.63 -16.17 -75.25
N ASP A 985 72.40 -16.48 -73.98
CA ASP A 985 71.07 -16.91 -73.54
C ASP A 985 70.03 -15.78 -73.68
N PRO A 986 68.82 -16.07 -74.19
CA PRO A 986 67.73 -15.09 -74.21
C PRO A 986 67.28 -14.78 -72.78
N ALA A 987 66.70 -13.60 -72.58
CA ALA A 987 66.10 -13.22 -71.30
C ALA A 987 65.01 -14.24 -70.91
N LEU A 988 65.17 -14.87 -69.75
CA LEU A 988 64.27 -15.92 -69.27
C LEU A 988 63.02 -15.30 -68.65
N THR A 989 61.93 -15.28 -69.43
CA THR A 989 60.64 -14.71 -69.03
C THR A 989 59.66 -15.78 -68.50
N TYR A 990 58.59 -15.33 -67.85
CA TYR A 990 57.49 -16.18 -67.40
C TYR A 990 56.14 -15.49 -67.58
N GLN A 991 55.09 -16.29 -67.75
CA GLN A 991 53.70 -15.84 -67.81
C GLN A 991 52.92 -16.31 -66.58
N HIS A 992 52.02 -15.46 -66.08
CA HIS A 992 50.98 -15.88 -65.15
C HIS A 992 49.94 -16.72 -65.89
N ILE A 993 49.75 -17.97 -65.46
CA ILE A 993 48.94 -18.96 -66.17
C ILE A 993 47.65 -19.34 -65.42
N ALA A 994 47.60 -19.22 -64.09
CA ALA A 994 46.41 -19.50 -63.29
C ALA A 994 46.53 -18.94 -61.86
N GLY A 995 45.36 -18.71 -61.25
CA GLY A 995 45.23 -17.87 -60.06
C GLY A 995 44.57 -16.54 -60.43
N GLN A 996 44.28 -15.72 -59.43
CA GLN A 996 43.87 -14.33 -59.63
C GLN A 996 44.69 -13.45 -58.70
N LEU A 997 45.29 -12.40 -59.26
CA LEU A 997 45.84 -11.32 -58.45
C LEU A 997 44.67 -10.57 -57.81
N LYS A 998 44.71 -10.48 -56.48
CA LYS A 998 43.65 -9.95 -55.63
C LYS A 998 43.90 -8.46 -55.37
N ASN A 999 42.88 -7.74 -54.88
CA ASN A 999 42.98 -6.34 -54.40
C ASN A 999 43.56 -5.28 -55.36
N GLY A 1000 43.86 -5.63 -56.62
CA GLY A 1000 44.53 -4.76 -57.59
C GLY A 1000 46.04 -5.00 -57.75
N ASP A 1001 46.60 -6.00 -57.05
CA ASP A 1001 48.02 -6.37 -57.10
C ASP A 1001 48.51 -6.64 -58.54
N GLN A 1002 49.76 -6.30 -58.82
CA GLN A 1002 50.41 -6.57 -60.12
C GLN A 1002 51.50 -7.63 -59.97
N LEU A 1003 51.70 -8.44 -61.02
CA LEU A 1003 52.60 -9.60 -60.98
C LEU A 1003 54.06 -9.23 -60.60
N ALA A 1004 54.52 -8.06 -61.05
CA ALA A 1004 55.87 -7.54 -60.79
C ALA A 1004 56.09 -7.02 -59.35
N ASP A 1005 55.01 -6.70 -58.62
CA ASP A 1005 55.06 -6.33 -57.21
C ASP A 1005 54.99 -7.58 -56.31
N VAL A 1006 54.29 -8.63 -56.78
CA VAL A 1006 54.10 -9.89 -56.07
C VAL A 1006 55.27 -10.86 -56.23
N LEU A 1007 55.97 -10.87 -57.39
CA LEU A 1007 57.07 -11.79 -57.67
C LEU A 1007 58.38 -11.06 -57.97
N LYS A 1008 59.50 -11.60 -57.47
CA LYS A 1008 60.85 -11.04 -57.67
C LYS A 1008 61.93 -12.12 -57.59
N GLY A 1009 63.05 -11.90 -58.25
CA GLY A 1009 64.10 -12.90 -58.51
C GLY A 1009 64.09 -13.31 -59.98
N ASP A 1010 65.15 -13.97 -60.41
CA ASP A 1010 65.37 -14.38 -61.79
C ASP A 1010 65.13 -15.89 -61.96
N LEU A 1011 64.89 -16.30 -63.21
CA LEU A 1011 64.84 -17.72 -63.58
C LEU A 1011 66.25 -18.26 -63.82
N SER A 1012 66.42 -19.58 -63.68
CA SER A 1012 67.67 -20.27 -64.03
C SER A 1012 67.39 -21.40 -65.01
N ARG A 1013 68.40 -21.85 -65.77
CA ARG A 1013 68.27 -22.98 -66.68
C ARG A 1013 69.20 -24.13 -66.32
N ALA A 1014 68.91 -25.31 -66.86
CA ALA A 1014 69.87 -26.41 -66.86
C ALA A 1014 71.14 -26.05 -67.69
N PRO A 1015 72.34 -26.40 -67.21
CA PRO A 1015 73.59 -26.10 -67.90
C PRO A 1015 73.84 -27.01 -69.10
N GLY A 1016 74.51 -26.49 -70.12
CA GLY A 1016 74.88 -27.17 -71.37
C GLY A 1016 74.67 -26.28 -72.60
N GLU A 1017 75.28 -26.65 -73.73
CA GLU A 1017 75.24 -25.88 -74.99
C GLU A 1017 75.04 -26.77 -76.24
N ASP A 1018 74.84 -28.08 -76.06
CA ASP A 1018 74.60 -29.02 -77.17
C ASP A 1018 73.17 -28.87 -77.73
N PRO A 1019 72.89 -29.26 -78.98
CA PRO A 1019 71.53 -29.18 -79.52
C PRO A 1019 70.54 -30.06 -78.74
N GLY A 1020 69.54 -29.45 -78.11
CA GLY A 1020 68.58 -30.13 -77.22
C GLY A 1020 67.72 -29.19 -76.38
N ASN A 1021 66.91 -29.77 -75.50
CA ASN A 1021 66.01 -29.04 -74.60
C ASN A 1021 66.59 -28.98 -73.18
N TYR A 1022 66.76 -27.77 -72.65
CA TYR A 1022 67.23 -27.51 -71.30
C TYR A 1022 66.11 -26.90 -70.46
N ALA A 1023 65.77 -27.51 -69.33
CA ALA A 1023 64.71 -27.02 -68.46
C ALA A 1023 65.02 -25.61 -67.93
N ILE A 1024 64.09 -24.68 -68.10
CA ILE A 1024 64.07 -23.37 -67.44
C ILE A 1024 63.35 -23.57 -66.11
N ASN A 1025 64.14 -23.58 -65.05
CA ASN A 1025 63.74 -23.78 -63.67
C ASN A 1025 63.47 -22.45 -62.98
N ARG A 1026 62.90 -22.54 -61.77
CA ARG A 1026 62.43 -21.40 -60.98
C ARG A 1026 63.50 -20.35 -60.65
N GLY A 1027 64.80 -20.70 -60.67
CA GLY A 1027 65.86 -19.82 -60.19
C GLY A 1027 65.64 -19.41 -58.73
N ASP A 1028 65.85 -18.14 -58.40
CA ASP A 1028 65.52 -17.56 -57.10
C ASP A 1028 64.16 -16.82 -57.09
N LEU A 1029 63.42 -16.80 -58.21
CA LEU A 1029 62.08 -16.22 -58.32
C LEU A 1029 61.17 -16.66 -57.16
N ALA A 1030 60.69 -15.70 -56.37
CA ALA A 1030 59.86 -15.95 -55.20
C ALA A 1030 58.79 -14.88 -55.01
N VAL A 1031 57.77 -15.23 -54.23
CA VAL A 1031 56.77 -14.28 -53.75
C VAL A 1031 57.48 -13.26 -52.85
N GLN A 1032 57.21 -11.97 -53.03
CA GLN A 1032 57.64 -10.92 -52.11
C GLN A 1032 56.71 -10.88 -50.89
N ALA A 1033 57.28 -10.54 -49.74
CA ALA A 1033 56.47 -10.28 -48.55
C ALA A 1033 55.69 -8.96 -48.72
N ALA A 1034 54.48 -8.89 -48.16
CA ALA A 1034 53.61 -7.73 -48.27
C ALA A 1034 54.29 -6.48 -47.68
N ALA A 1035 54.15 -5.34 -48.37
CA ALA A 1035 54.90 -4.13 -48.06
C ALA A 1035 54.78 -3.72 -46.57
N GLY A 1036 55.93 -3.58 -45.90
CA GLY A 1036 56.00 -3.18 -44.49
C GLY A 1036 55.71 -4.26 -43.44
N THR A 1037 55.45 -5.52 -43.84
CA THR A 1037 54.99 -6.59 -42.92
C THR A 1037 56.06 -7.59 -42.45
N GLY A 1038 57.29 -7.50 -42.95
CA GLY A 1038 58.36 -8.46 -42.63
C GLY A 1038 58.32 -9.71 -43.50
N ASN A 1039 57.97 -10.87 -42.93
CA ASN A 1039 57.98 -12.19 -43.60
C ASN A 1039 56.56 -12.73 -43.91
N VAL A 1040 55.58 -11.85 -44.15
CA VAL A 1040 54.20 -12.25 -44.48
C VAL A 1040 54.00 -12.27 -45.99
N TYR A 1041 53.64 -13.43 -46.55
CA TYR A 1041 53.48 -13.61 -48.00
C TYR A 1041 51.98 -13.80 -48.34
N ASN A 1042 51.43 -12.90 -49.16
CA ASN A 1042 50.00 -12.92 -49.53
C ASN A 1042 49.63 -14.00 -50.56
N TYR A 1043 50.62 -14.62 -51.20
CA TYR A 1043 50.43 -15.65 -52.24
C TYR A 1043 51.32 -16.87 -52.00
N THR A 1044 50.88 -18.03 -52.50
CA THR A 1044 51.71 -19.24 -52.62
C THR A 1044 52.02 -19.48 -54.10
N LEU A 1045 53.31 -19.41 -54.47
CA LEU A 1045 53.76 -19.61 -55.85
C LEU A 1045 53.94 -21.10 -56.18
N THR A 1046 53.21 -21.57 -57.18
CA THR A 1046 53.55 -22.77 -57.95
C THR A 1046 54.24 -22.33 -59.25
N PHE A 1047 55.39 -22.95 -59.56
CA PHE A 1047 56.16 -22.66 -60.76
C PHE A 1047 56.16 -23.88 -61.69
N GLU A 1048 55.86 -23.66 -62.97
CA GLU A 1048 55.95 -24.68 -64.02
C GLU A 1048 57.15 -24.40 -64.93
N PRO A 1049 58.07 -25.38 -65.11
CA PRO A 1049 59.22 -25.21 -66.00
C PRO A 1049 58.85 -24.97 -67.46
N GLY A 1050 59.67 -24.14 -68.12
CA GLY A 1050 59.74 -24.02 -69.58
C GLY A 1050 60.97 -24.77 -70.12
N ASN A 1051 61.24 -24.65 -71.41
CA ASN A 1051 62.41 -25.25 -72.07
C ASN A 1051 63.16 -24.20 -72.87
N LEU A 1052 64.47 -24.06 -72.67
CA LEU A 1052 65.36 -23.44 -73.64
C LEU A 1052 65.76 -24.50 -74.66
N THR A 1053 65.31 -24.33 -75.90
CA THR A 1053 65.65 -25.22 -77.02
C THR A 1053 66.88 -24.65 -77.73
N ILE A 1054 68.03 -25.33 -77.60
CA ILE A 1054 69.25 -24.96 -78.33
C ILE A 1054 69.26 -25.70 -79.66
N VAL A 1055 69.39 -24.98 -80.77
CA VAL A 1055 69.40 -25.55 -82.13
C VAL A 1055 70.76 -25.40 -82.83
N GLY A 1056 71.27 -26.52 -83.36
CA GLY A 1056 72.48 -26.54 -84.19
C GLY A 1056 72.18 -26.34 -85.68
N PRO A 1057 73.19 -26.05 -86.51
CA PRO A 1057 73.04 -26.01 -87.97
C PRO A 1057 72.70 -27.41 -88.52
N VAL A 1058 71.69 -27.48 -89.38
CA VAL A 1058 71.11 -28.75 -89.87
C VAL A 1058 71.75 -29.21 -91.19
N ASN A 1059 72.03 -30.51 -91.33
CA ASN A 1059 72.06 -31.22 -92.61
C ASN A 1059 71.81 -32.73 -92.42
N PRO A 1060 71.36 -33.50 -93.44
CA PRO A 1060 70.24 -34.44 -93.25
C PRO A 1060 70.55 -35.87 -93.79
N PRO A 1061 69.62 -36.65 -94.41
CA PRO A 1061 68.85 -37.67 -93.71
C PRO A 1061 68.94 -39.10 -94.31
N VAL A 1062 68.55 -40.14 -93.55
CA VAL A 1062 68.46 -41.54 -94.05
C VAL A 1062 67.19 -42.30 -93.56
N LYS A 1063 66.14 -42.26 -94.40
CA LYS A 1063 65.35 -43.37 -95.02
C LYS A 1063 65.37 -44.83 -94.42
N PRO A 1064 64.38 -45.72 -94.72
CA PRO A 1064 63.03 -45.81 -94.09
C PRO A 1064 62.54 -47.25 -93.71
N GLU A 1065 61.52 -47.36 -92.83
CA GLU A 1065 60.45 -48.42 -92.77
C GLU A 1065 60.85 -49.94 -92.63
N PRO A 1066 59.89 -50.89 -92.45
CA PRO A 1066 58.91 -51.08 -91.35
C PRO A 1066 58.95 -52.57 -90.83
N PRO A 1067 57.85 -53.27 -90.43
CA PRO A 1067 56.81 -53.04 -89.40
C PRO A 1067 56.87 -54.10 -88.24
N VAL A 1068 55.97 -54.03 -87.23
CA VAL A 1068 55.34 -55.21 -86.54
C VAL A 1068 54.20 -54.80 -85.56
N LYS A 1069 53.18 -55.66 -85.42
CA LYS A 1069 52.06 -55.75 -84.44
C LYS A 1069 51.77 -57.28 -84.31
N PRO A 1070 51.33 -57.94 -83.17
CA PRO A 1070 50.33 -57.51 -82.16
C PRO A 1070 50.63 -57.92 -80.66
N GLU A 1071 50.07 -57.29 -79.60
CA GLU A 1071 48.83 -57.58 -78.79
C GLU A 1071 49.09 -57.99 -77.29
N PRO A 1072 48.08 -57.95 -76.37
CA PRO A 1072 48.22 -57.94 -74.88
C PRO A 1072 47.90 -59.34 -74.24
N PRO A 1073 47.53 -59.55 -72.93
CA PRO A 1073 47.36 -58.66 -71.73
C PRO A 1073 47.93 -59.25 -70.39
N VAL A 1074 47.54 -58.72 -69.20
CA VAL A 1074 47.14 -59.46 -67.94
C VAL A 1074 46.95 -58.50 -66.71
N LYS A 1075 46.07 -58.88 -65.75
CA LYS A 1075 45.77 -58.26 -64.42
C LYS A 1075 45.26 -59.37 -63.46
N PRO A 1076 45.73 -59.55 -62.19
CA PRO A 1076 44.93 -59.14 -60.99
C PRO A 1076 45.77 -58.83 -59.69
N GLU A 1077 45.45 -57.82 -58.85
CA GLU A 1077 44.67 -57.81 -57.57
C GLU A 1077 45.49 -57.72 -56.22
N PRO A 1078 44.87 -57.37 -55.05
CA PRO A 1078 45.53 -56.83 -53.82
C PRO A 1078 45.39 -57.81 -52.59
N PRO A 1079 45.40 -57.42 -51.28
CA PRO A 1079 45.82 -56.20 -50.51
C PRO A 1079 46.76 -56.53 -49.31
N VAL A 1080 47.00 -55.61 -48.33
CA VAL A 1080 47.20 -55.91 -46.86
C VAL A 1080 47.40 -54.64 -45.97
N LYS A 1081 47.23 -54.78 -44.64
CA LYS A 1081 47.41 -53.84 -43.49
C LYS A 1081 47.75 -54.68 -42.22
N PRO A 1082 48.05 -54.16 -41.00
CA PRO A 1082 48.21 -52.77 -40.48
C PRO A 1082 49.60 -52.57 -39.76
N GLU A 1083 49.89 -52.00 -38.56
CA GLU A 1083 49.18 -51.39 -37.38
C GLU A 1083 50.12 -50.35 -36.62
N PRO A 1084 50.05 -49.94 -35.31
CA PRO A 1084 50.32 -48.52 -34.90
C PRO A 1084 51.63 -48.13 -34.12
N PRO A 1085 51.69 -47.87 -32.77
CA PRO A 1085 52.24 -46.56 -32.30
C PRO A 1085 53.33 -46.56 -31.20
N VAL A 1086 53.94 -45.39 -30.93
CA VAL A 1086 54.88 -45.17 -29.79
C VAL A 1086 54.65 -43.82 -29.07
N LYS A 1087 54.77 -43.85 -27.74
CA LYS A 1087 54.84 -42.80 -26.68
C LYS A 1087 55.55 -43.48 -25.46
N PRO A 1088 56.00 -42.85 -24.35
CA PRO A 1088 56.10 -41.43 -23.96
C PRO A 1088 57.54 -41.08 -23.41
N GLU A 1089 57.93 -40.34 -22.33
CA GLU A 1089 57.31 -39.54 -21.23
C GLU A 1089 58.31 -38.40 -20.70
N PRO A 1090 58.54 -37.96 -19.41
CA PRO A 1090 58.81 -36.52 -19.09
C PRO A 1090 60.23 -35.99 -18.63
N PRO A 1091 60.61 -35.69 -17.35
CA PRO A 1091 61.00 -34.30 -16.98
C PRO A 1091 62.34 -34.07 -16.22
N VAL A 1092 62.77 -32.79 -16.11
CA VAL A 1092 63.86 -32.32 -15.20
C VAL A 1092 63.54 -30.93 -14.57
N LYS A 1093 64.02 -30.68 -13.33
CA LYS A 1093 63.84 -29.51 -12.42
C LYS A 1093 64.90 -29.60 -11.29
N PRO A 1094 65.21 -28.62 -10.38
CA PRO A 1094 64.99 -27.16 -10.31
C PRO A 1094 66.31 -26.34 -10.59
N GLU A 1095 66.95 -25.39 -9.86
CA GLU A 1095 66.93 -24.77 -8.49
C GLU A 1095 67.51 -23.30 -8.48
N PRO A 1096 67.49 -22.54 -7.35
CA PRO A 1096 67.70 -21.06 -7.24
C PRO A 1096 68.97 -20.70 -6.41
N PRO A 1097 69.14 -19.54 -5.67
CA PRO A 1097 68.40 -18.25 -5.56
C PRO A 1097 69.29 -16.96 -5.53
N VAL A 1098 68.70 -15.76 -5.25
CA VAL A 1098 69.11 -14.71 -4.25
C VAL A 1098 68.44 -13.33 -4.52
N LYS A 1099 68.21 -12.53 -3.46
CA LYS A 1099 67.64 -11.14 -3.42
C LYS A 1099 68.48 -10.25 -2.46
N PRO A 1100 68.56 -8.91 -2.64
CA PRO A 1100 68.09 -7.96 -1.59
C PRO A 1100 67.45 -6.64 -2.15
N GLU A 1101 67.24 -5.61 -1.31
CA GLU A 1101 66.24 -4.50 -1.52
C GLU A 1101 66.73 -3.07 -1.04
N PRO A 1102 65.92 -2.00 -0.77
CA PRO A 1102 66.10 -0.61 -1.31
C PRO A 1102 66.50 0.49 -0.26
N PRO A 1103 66.68 1.81 -0.61
CA PRO A 1103 65.58 2.83 -0.43
C PRO A 1103 65.61 4.24 -1.17
N ILE A 1104 64.41 4.82 -1.45
CA ILE A 1104 63.88 6.22 -1.26
C ILE A 1104 64.47 7.55 -1.89
N LYS A 1105 63.64 8.24 -2.72
CA LYS A 1105 63.24 9.70 -2.95
C LYS A 1105 64.15 10.94 -2.66
N PRO A 1106 64.06 12.09 -3.43
CA PRO A 1106 63.21 13.30 -3.12
C PRO A 1106 62.61 14.08 -4.36
N GLU A 1107 61.39 14.68 -4.37
CA GLU A 1107 60.93 16.12 -4.17
C GLU A 1107 61.24 17.17 -5.28
N PRO A 1108 60.67 18.42 -5.38
CA PRO A 1108 59.86 19.29 -4.45
C PRO A 1108 58.58 19.92 -5.14
N PRO A 1109 58.00 21.14 -4.84
CA PRO A 1109 57.93 22.01 -3.63
C PRO A 1109 56.49 22.48 -3.22
N THR A 1110 56.39 23.24 -2.10
CA THR A 1110 55.29 24.17 -1.68
C THR A 1110 55.87 25.61 -1.55
N PRO A 1111 55.12 26.75 -1.44
CA PRO A 1111 53.93 26.98 -0.57
C PRO A 1111 52.86 28.04 -1.02
N GLU A 1112 51.80 28.25 -0.22
CA GLU A 1112 51.40 29.59 0.29
C GLU A 1112 50.48 29.49 1.55
N GLY A 1113 50.12 30.62 2.17
CA GLY A 1113 49.82 30.73 3.63
C GLY A 1113 48.40 31.15 4.09
N PRO A 1114 48.22 31.44 5.41
CA PRO A 1114 46.91 31.44 6.10
C PRO A 1114 46.30 32.82 6.45
N GLY A 1115 45.04 32.82 6.88
CA GLY A 1115 44.32 33.93 7.54
C GLY A 1115 43.72 33.49 8.91
N ASP A 1116 43.48 34.42 9.83
CA ASP A 1116 43.54 34.17 11.29
C ASP A 1116 42.41 34.83 12.12
N ARG A 1117 42.14 34.31 13.34
CA ARG A 1117 41.39 34.91 14.49
C ARG A 1117 39.86 35.19 14.33
N THR A 1118 39.05 35.39 15.37
CA THR A 1118 39.25 35.59 16.85
C THR A 1118 38.08 35.03 17.69
N THR A 1119 38.14 35.12 19.03
CA THR A 1119 37.13 34.59 19.99
C THR A 1119 36.58 35.64 21.00
N VAL A 1120 35.29 35.51 21.39
CA VAL A 1120 34.67 35.86 22.71
C VAL A 1120 34.62 37.37 23.11
N PRO A 1121 33.44 37.96 23.47
CA PRO A 1121 32.85 37.79 24.81
C PRO A 1121 31.30 37.83 24.94
N VAL A 1122 30.81 37.68 26.19
CA VAL A 1122 29.40 37.51 26.61
C VAL A 1122 28.71 38.83 27.01
N ALA A 1123 27.39 38.93 26.79
CA ALA A 1123 26.49 39.87 27.47
C ALA A 1123 25.12 39.21 27.78
N VAL A 1124 24.39 39.71 28.79
CA VAL A 1124 23.20 39.06 29.37
C VAL A 1124 21.93 39.88 29.13
N GLN A 1125 20.84 39.25 28.67
CA GLN A 1125 19.47 39.75 28.89
C GLN A 1125 18.38 38.67 28.75
N ALA A 1126 17.35 38.78 29.58
CA ALA A 1126 16.10 38.01 29.59
C ALA A 1126 15.04 38.83 30.37
N PRO A 1127 13.73 38.55 30.31
CA PRO A 1127 13.06 37.47 29.57
C PRO A 1127 12.08 37.97 28.48
N GLY A 1128 11.57 37.05 27.66
CA GLY A 1128 10.48 37.26 26.71
C GLY A 1128 9.85 35.92 26.30
N THR A 1129 8.72 35.57 26.90
CA THR A 1129 8.17 34.20 26.90
C THR A 1129 7.09 33.98 25.83
N GLU A 1130 7.50 33.56 24.62
CA GLU A 1130 6.58 33.00 23.63
C GLU A 1130 7.30 32.03 22.66
N ARG A 1131 8.01 31.02 23.20
CA ARG A 1131 8.72 29.99 22.41
C ARG A 1131 7.85 28.83 21.93
N CYS A 1132 6.72 28.62 22.59
CA CYS A 1132 5.76 27.55 22.32
C CYS A 1132 4.34 28.11 22.27
N THR A 1133 3.41 27.37 21.65
CA THR A 1133 1.98 27.70 21.63
C THR A 1133 1.16 26.43 21.88
N ALA A 1134 0.17 26.51 22.77
CA ALA A 1134 -0.71 25.39 23.11
C ALA A 1134 -1.91 25.29 22.15
N LEU A 1135 -2.13 24.08 21.64
CA LEU A 1135 -3.36 23.67 20.96
C LEU A 1135 -4.10 22.63 21.81
N GLU A 1136 -5.39 22.87 22.05
CA GLU A 1136 -6.29 21.89 22.66
C GLU A 1136 -6.75 20.90 21.58
N SER A 1137 -6.66 19.61 21.87
CA SER A 1137 -7.10 18.55 20.95
C SER A 1137 -8.38 17.90 21.48
N PRO A 1138 -9.46 17.76 20.69
CA PRO A 1138 -10.67 17.08 21.13
C PRO A 1138 -10.43 15.56 21.23
N SER A 1139 -10.00 15.13 22.42
CA SER A 1139 -10.11 13.78 22.98
C SER A 1139 -9.73 12.62 22.05
N ALA A 1140 -8.43 12.44 21.81
CA ALA A 1140 -7.92 11.12 21.45
C ALA A 1140 -7.97 10.21 22.70
N VAL A 1141 -8.95 9.32 22.78
CA VAL A 1141 -8.95 8.24 23.78
C VAL A 1141 -7.92 7.20 23.34
N VAL A 1142 -6.67 7.39 23.76
CA VAL A 1142 -5.68 6.32 23.78
C VAL A 1142 -5.95 5.49 25.03
N ALA A 1143 -6.43 4.26 24.83
CA ALA A 1143 -6.58 3.29 25.91
C ALA A 1143 -5.22 2.70 26.29
N ASN A 1144 -4.40 3.50 26.97
CA ASN A 1144 -3.50 2.92 27.97
C ASN A 1144 -4.39 2.54 29.15
N TYR A 1145 -4.66 1.26 29.35
CA TYR A 1145 -5.18 0.83 30.64
C TYR A 1145 -4.03 0.91 31.66
N SER A 1146 -4.35 1.27 32.89
CA SER A 1146 -3.47 1.14 34.05
C SER A 1146 -4.37 1.26 35.27
N VAL A 1147 -4.79 0.12 35.82
CA VAL A 1147 -5.94 0.09 36.73
C VAL A 1147 -5.52 0.50 38.13
N THR A 1148 -6.02 1.64 38.63
CA THR A 1148 -6.06 1.96 40.07
C THR A 1148 -7.09 3.07 40.33
N PRO A 1149 -7.83 3.05 41.45
CA PRO A 1149 -8.98 3.93 41.67
C PRO A 1149 -8.58 5.32 42.18
N ALA A 1150 -7.92 6.11 41.32
CA ALA A 1150 -7.72 7.54 41.50
C ALA A 1150 -8.16 8.27 40.22
N VAL A 1151 -9.05 9.27 40.35
CA VAL A 1151 -9.62 9.98 39.18
C VAL A 1151 -8.61 11.01 38.63
N ALA A 1152 -7.56 10.50 37.99
CA ALA A 1152 -6.59 11.30 37.25
C ALA A 1152 -7.23 11.79 35.93
N ARG A 1153 -7.57 13.09 35.87
CA ARG A 1153 -8.01 13.73 34.62
C ARG A 1153 -6.79 14.10 33.78
N THR A 1154 -6.41 13.21 32.87
CA THR A 1154 -5.31 13.45 31.92
C THR A 1154 -5.76 14.45 30.83
N TYR A 1155 -5.01 15.55 30.68
CA TYR A 1155 -5.22 16.53 29.62
C TYR A 1155 -4.04 16.50 28.64
N THR A 1156 -4.29 16.19 27.36
CA THR A 1156 -3.25 16.18 26.32
C THR A 1156 -3.24 17.52 25.59
N VAL A 1157 -2.19 18.32 25.81
CA VAL A 1157 -2.01 19.64 25.18
C VAL A 1157 -0.83 19.60 24.22
N GLN A 1158 -1.04 19.92 22.96
CA GLN A 1158 0.04 19.91 21.97
C GLN A 1158 0.77 21.25 21.97
N LEU A 1159 2.05 21.24 22.35
CA LEU A 1159 2.92 22.42 22.36
C LEU A 1159 3.72 22.50 21.06
N VAL A 1160 3.45 23.53 20.25
CA VAL A 1160 4.20 23.80 19.01
C VAL A 1160 5.27 24.85 19.30
N CYS A 1161 6.53 24.43 19.34
CA CYS A 1161 7.67 25.29 19.70
C CYS A 1161 8.56 25.66 18.50
N LYS A 1162 9.31 26.78 18.59
CA LYS A 1162 10.17 27.29 17.50
C LYS A 1162 11.64 27.49 17.96
N PRO A 1163 12.63 27.27 17.08
CA PRO A 1163 14.05 27.58 17.36
C PRO A 1163 14.28 29.10 17.45
N ARG A 1164 15.39 29.50 18.09
CA ARG A 1164 15.65 30.92 18.45
C ARG A 1164 15.80 31.86 17.25
N ALA A 1165 16.41 31.40 16.15
CA ALA A 1165 16.54 32.13 14.89
C ALA A 1165 16.84 31.15 13.75
N TYR A 1166 16.44 31.49 12.52
CA TYR A 1166 16.88 30.79 11.31
C TYR A 1166 18.15 31.45 10.75
N GLY A 1167 19.17 30.65 10.40
CA GLY A 1167 20.29 31.09 9.56
C GLY A 1167 21.65 31.30 10.23
N SER A 1168 21.85 30.85 11.47
CA SER A 1168 23.17 30.83 12.13
C SER A 1168 23.48 29.43 12.68
N GLY A 1169 24.75 29.03 12.72
CA GLY A 1169 25.23 27.65 12.92
C GLY A 1169 24.94 26.96 14.26
N GLU A 1170 24.10 27.52 15.13
CA GLU A 1170 23.59 26.90 16.36
C GLU A 1170 22.05 26.97 16.37
N GLU A 1171 21.39 26.14 15.55
CA GLU A 1171 19.95 25.91 15.65
C GLU A 1171 19.62 25.07 16.90
N GLN A 1172 19.65 25.69 18.08
CA GLN A 1172 19.11 25.09 19.29
C GLN A 1172 17.57 25.17 19.29
N LEU A 1173 16.95 24.00 19.21
CA LEU A 1173 15.59 23.78 19.66
C LEU A 1173 15.48 24.07 21.17
N PRO A 1174 14.31 24.49 21.69
CA PRO A 1174 14.09 24.55 23.13
C PRO A 1174 14.23 23.16 23.75
N ASP A 1175 14.97 23.08 24.86
CA ASP A 1175 15.15 21.83 25.59
C ASP A 1175 13.90 21.46 26.43
N VAL A 1176 13.94 20.29 27.07
CA VAL A 1176 12.84 19.78 27.89
C VAL A 1176 12.52 20.71 29.08
N SER A 1177 13.49 21.45 29.61
CA SER A 1177 13.29 22.42 30.70
C SER A 1177 12.57 23.68 30.20
N ASP A 1178 12.95 24.20 29.04
CA ASP A 1178 12.26 25.30 28.33
C ASP A 1178 10.77 24.92 28.08
N ILE A 1179 10.52 23.69 27.60
CA ILE A 1179 9.18 23.16 27.30
C ILE A 1179 8.35 22.97 28.57
N LEU A 1180 8.89 22.32 29.60
CA LEU A 1180 8.20 22.11 30.88
C LEU A 1180 7.91 23.43 31.60
N SER A 1181 8.83 24.40 31.53
CA SER A 1181 8.63 25.73 32.11
C SER A 1181 7.45 26.46 31.45
N TYR A 1182 7.30 26.36 30.12
CA TYR A 1182 6.13 26.90 29.42
C TYR A 1182 4.85 26.13 29.77
N ALA A 1183 4.88 24.79 29.77
CA ALA A 1183 3.73 23.96 30.14
C ALA A 1183 3.19 24.29 31.54
N ASN A 1184 4.08 24.40 32.52
CA ASN A 1184 3.74 24.76 33.89
C ASN A 1184 3.19 26.20 34.02
N SER A 1185 3.58 27.13 33.15
CA SER A 1185 3.05 28.51 33.17
C SER A 1185 1.60 28.63 32.68
N LEU A 1186 1.10 27.61 31.95
CA LEU A 1186 -0.30 27.49 31.54
C LEU A 1186 -1.17 26.79 32.59
N LEU A 1187 -0.56 26.23 33.64
CA LEU A 1187 -1.27 25.59 34.74
C LEU A 1187 -1.58 26.61 35.85
N LYS A 1188 -2.86 26.85 36.12
CA LYS A 1188 -3.34 27.68 37.25
C LYS A 1188 -4.44 26.97 37.99
N ASP A 1189 -4.36 26.98 39.32
CA ASP A 1189 -5.37 26.41 40.22
C ASP A 1189 -5.75 24.94 39.89
N GLY A 1190 -4.76 24.18 39.39
CA GLY A 1190 -4.93 22.78 38.95
C GLY A 1190 -5.53 22.58 37.56
N GLN A 1191 -5.73 23.64 36.76
CA GLN A 1191 -6.31 23.58 35.42
C GLN A 1191 -5.40 24.21 34.36
N PHE A 1192 -5.46 23.68 33.13
CA PHE A 1192 -4.74 24.22 31.97
C PHE A 1192 -5.58 25.34 31.32
N GLN A 1193 -5.05 26.55 31.23
CA GLN A 1193 -5.73 27.68 30.61
C GLN A 1193 -5.24 27.88 29.17
N ILE A 1194 -6.09 27.50 28.19
CA ILE A 1194 -5.85 27.64 26.75
C ILE A 1194 -6.83 28.68 26.18
N PRO A 1195 -6.41 29.60 25.29
CA PRO A 1195 -7.31 30.59 24.68
C PRO A 1195 -8.47 29.98 23.87
N ASP A 1196 -9.66 30.58 23.98
CA ASP A 1196 -10.93 29.99 23.51
C ASP A 1196 -11.05 29.69 22.01
N TRP A 1197 -10.19 30.26 21.17
CA TRP A 1197 -10.23 30.09 19.70
C TRP A 1197 -9.77 28.71 19.20
N ASN A 1198 -9.53 27.75 20.10
CA ASN A 1198 -9.11 26.37 19.81
C ASN A 1198 -10.16 25.28 20.10
N ARG A 1199 -11.40 25.63 20.51
CA ARG A 1199 -12.44 24.64 20.89
C ARG A 1199 -13.40 24.29 19.75
N SER A 1200 -13.70 23.01 19.56
CA SER A 1200 -14.60 22.51 18.51
C SER A 1200 -16.07 22.43 18.94
N VAL A 1201 -16.98 22.80 18.05
CA VAL A 1201 -18.43 22.88 18.31
C VAL A 1201 -19.18 21.60 17.89
N ILE A 1202 -20.32 21.34 18.55
CA ILE A 1202 -21.23 20.18 18.42
C ILE A 1202 -20.74 18.88 19.11
N PRO A 1203 -20.97 18.73 20.43
CA PRO A 1203 -20.95 17.44 21.12
C PRO A 1203 -22.23 16.62 20.90
N ARG A 1204 -22.19 15.31 21.14
CA ARG A 1204 -23.35 14.59 21.69
C ARG A 1204 -23.29 14.65 23.21
N GLU A 1205 -24.38 15.02 23.87
CA GLU A 1205 -24.51 14.86 25.32
C GLU A 1205 -24.64 13.35 25.64
N LEU A 1206 -23.81 12.86 26.56
CA LEU A 1206 -23.91 11.51 27.11
C LEU A 1206 -25.07 11.45 28.10
N MET A 1207 -26.12 10.69 27.79
CA MET A 1207 -27.08 10.26 28.82
C MET A 1207 -26.42 9.19 29.69
N LEU A 1208 -25.88 9.61 30.82
CA LEU A 1208 -25.60 8.71 31.95
C LEU A 1208 -26.88 8.61 32.79
N ASP A 1209 -27.44 7.41 32.88
CA ASP A 1209 -28.56 7.15 33.79
C ASP A 1209 -28.09 7.31 35.24
N ALA A 1210 -28.75 8.19 35.98
CA ALA A 1210 -28.38 8.50 37.35
C ALA A 1210 -28.96 7.46 38.32
N LYS A 1211 -28.18 6.42 38.65
CA LYS A 1211 -28.42 5.59 39.84
C LYS A 1211 -27.17 4.93 40.40
N ASP A 1212 -27.30 4.61 41.69
CA ASP A 1212 -26.44 3.80 42.55
C ASP A 1212 -24.98 4.23 42.73
N THR A 1213 -24.78 4.92 43.85
CA THR A 1213 -23.49 5.28 44.43
C THR A 1213 -22.74 4.07 44.98
N LYS A 1214 -21.46 3.94 44.61
CA LYS A 1214 -20.34 3.83 45.56
C LYS A 1214 -18.99 4.11 44.91
#